data_AF-A0AAW2TGS1-F1
#
_entry.id   AF-A0AAW2TGS1-F1
#
_cell.length_a   1.000
_cell.length_b   1.000
_cell.length_c   1.000
_cell.angle_alpha   90.00
_cell.angle_beta   90.00
_cell.angle_gamma   90.00
#
_symmetry.space_group_name_H-M   'P 1'
#
loop_
_entity.id
_entity.type
_entity.pdbx_description
1 polymer ?
#
loop_
_entity_poly.entity_id
_entity_poly.type
_entity_poly.pdbx_seq_one_letter_code
_entity_poly.pdbx_strand_id
1 'polypeptide(L)'
;MLEFSGLVDDIVHCTELELVPAAIDAALQTIAHLSISSEIQNALLKAGVLWYLIPLLLQYDSTAEESDKTDAHGVGTSVQIAKNLHAVKASHALSRLSGLGDDEIPTPYNQAAANALRALLTPKLASMLKNKLAKDLLFTLNSNLESPEIIWNSSTRAELLKFVEEQRASVSHDGSYDLKDSHSFVYEALSKELYIGNVYLRVYNDQPDFEITEPEDFCLALVDFISHLVHNAPAASMDTHVNGNVTTDTSAERHSSDDSSASLDGKSSEREDLELVKNLQYGLLSLQHLLTKNPNLASVVSTKEKLLPLFECFSLPVASSSNIPELCLLVLSLLTTYAPCVEAMVADSSGLLILLQLLHSSPSCREGALHVLYALASTPELAWAAAKHGGVVFILEVLLPIQEEIPLQQRAAAASLLGKLVGQTMHGPRVAITLARFLPDGLVSIIRDGPGEAVVTALEQTTETPELVWTPAMAASLSAQIATMASDLYREQVKGRVVDWDVPEQASGQQEMRNEPQVGGIYVRLFLKDPKFPLRNPKRFLEGLLDQYLTSIAASQYDGQAVDTELPLLLSAALVSLLRVYPALADHVGYLGYVPKTCVCSSPWSKQRNNGFRNLCSTTCAEAMAATSVGTPQVVPLLMKAIGWQGGSILALETLKRVVVAGNRARDALVAQGLK
;
A
#
# COMPACT_ATOMS: atom_id res chain seq x y z
N MET A 1 0.73 -68.80 11.18
CA MET A 1 -0.34 -67.92 11.68
C MET A 1 -1.01 -68.64 12.82
N LEU A 2 -0.77 -68.24 14.06
CA LEU A 2 -1.57 -68.70 15.19
C LEU A 2 -2.82 -67.81 15.23
N GLU A 3 -3.97 -68.37 14.86
CA GLU A 3 -5.27 -67.70 14.99
C GLU A 3 -5.65 -67.72 16.48
N PHE A 4 -5.18 -66.75 17.24
CA PHE A 4 -5.67 -66.50 18.59
C PHE A 4 -7.00 -65.74 18.50
N SER A 5 -8.07 -66.43 18.10
CA SER A 5 -9.43 -65.87 18.10
C SER A 5 -9.81 -65.50 19.54
N GLY A 6 -9.95 -64.21 19.82
CA GLY A 6 -10.31 -63.68 21.15
C GLY A 6 -9.19 -63.00 21.93
N LEU A 7 -7.91 -63.18 21.58
CA LEU A 7 -6.80 -62.54 22.33
C LEU A 7 -6.90 -61.02 22.32
N VAL A 8 -7.27 -60.42 21.19
CA VAL A 8 -7.42 -58.97 21.05
C VAL A 8 -8.57 -58.48 21.93
N ASP A 9 -9.69 -59.17 21.91
CA ASP A 9 -10.88 -58.83 22.70
C ASP A 9 -10.61 -58.97 24.20
N ASP A 10 -9.91 -60.04 24.62
CA ASP A 10 -9.50 -60.26 26.00
C ASP A 10 -8.55 -59.16 26.50
N ILE A 11 -7.60 -58.73 25.67
CA ILE A 11 -6.68 -57.62 26.00
C ILE A 11 -7.46 -56.32 26.19
N VAL A 12 -8.40 -56.01 25.30
CA VAL A 12 -9.22 -54.81 25.42
C VAL A 12 -10.13 -54.89 26.65
N HIS A 13 -10.77 -56.04 26.90
CA HIS A 13 -11.60 -56.25 28.08
C HIS A 13 -10.81 -56.08 29.39
N CYS A 14 -9.53 -56.49 29.43
CA CYS A 14 -8.67 -56.27 30.58
C CYS A 14 -8.43 -54.77 30.90
N THR A 15 -8.59 -53.87 29.91
CA THR A 15 -8.54 -52.42 30.15
C THR A 15 -9.79 -51.85 30.82
N GLU A 16 -10.90 -52.61 30.84
CA GLU A 16 -12.17 -52.25 31.48
C GLU A 16 -12.20 -52.54 32.98
N LEU A 17 -11.28 -53.39 33.46
CA LEU A 17 -11.28 -53.89 34.83
C LEU A 17 -10.75 -52.84 35.82
N GLU A 18 -11.49 -51.75 36.02
CA GLU A 18 -11.13 -50.60 36.88
C GLU A 18 -10.71 -50.98 38.30
N LEU A 19 -11.23 -52.10 38.82
CA LEU A 19 -10.94 -52.62 40.16
C LEU A 19 -9.64 -53.46 40.23
N VAL A 20 -9.00 -53.76 39.10
CA VAL A 20 -7.81 -54.62 39.01
C VAL A 20 -6.67 -53.88 38.29
N PRO A 21 -5.92 -53.02 38.99
CA PRO A 21 -4.89 -52.18 38.36
C PRO A 21 -3.80 -52.97 37.63
N ALA A 22 -3.45 -54.17 38.09
CA ALA A 22 -2.46 -55.02 37.46
C ALA A 22 -2.92 -55.59 36.09
N ALA A 23 -4.23 -55.81 35.91
CA ALA A 23 -4.78 -56.28 34.65
C ALA A 23 -4.71 -55.18 33.58
N ILE A 24 -5.12 -53.95 33.94
CA ILE A 24 -4.98 -52.77 33.09
C ILE A 24 -3.51 -52.54 32.74
N ASP A 25 -2.61 -52.67 33.72
CA ASP A 25 -1.18 -52.48 33.53
C ASP A 25 -0.59 -53.42 32.46
N ALA A 26 -0.90 -54.71 32.59
CA ALA A 26 -0.48 -55.74 31.64
C ALA A 26 -1.13 -55.54 30.28
N ALA A 27 -2.41 -55.17 30.22
CA ALA A 27 -3.13 -54.91 28.97
C ALA A 27 -2.52 -53.74 28.19
N LEU A 28 -2.28 -52.60 28.84
CA LEU A 28 -1.69 -51.42 28.20
C LEU A 28 -0.28 -51.70 27.66
N GLN A 29 0.54 -52.42 28.41
CA GLN A 29 1.84 -52.88 27.92
C GLN A 29 1.67 -53.82 26.73
N THR A 30 0.74 -54.77 26.79
CA THR A 30 0.52 -55.72 25.71
C THR A 30 0.07 -55.01 24.43
N ILE A 31 -0.86 -54.05 24.52
CA ILE A 31 -1.31 -53.21 23.40
C ILE A 31 -0.12 -52.50 22.76
N ALA A 32 0.73 -51.85 23.57
CA ALA A 32 1.94 -51.17 23.10
C ALA A 32 2.89 -52.12 22.35
N HIS A 33 3.16 -53.32 22.88
CA HIS A 33 4.06 -54.28 22.24
C HIS A 33 3.48 -54.90 20.97
N LEU A 34 2.17 -55.20 20.95
CA LEU A 34 1.51 -55.82 19.80
C LEU A 34 1.27 -54.84 18.64
N SER A 35 1.30 -53.53 18.90
CA SER A 35 1.15 -52.49 17.88
C SER A 35 2.30 -52.42 16.86
N ILE A 36 3.29 -53.33 16.93
CA ILE A 36 4.33 -53.50 15.91
C ILE A 36 3.76 -54.07 14.59
N SER A 37 2.65 -54.82 14.64
CA SER A 37 1.97 -55.36 13.45
C SER A 37 0.76 -54.50 13.06
N SER A 38 0.69 -54.13 11.79
CA SER A 38 -0.45 -53.40 11.20
C SER A 38 -1.76 -54.16 11.31
N GLU A 39 -1.72 -55.49 11.20
CA GLU A 39 -2.89 -56.36 11.31
C GLU A 39 -3.46 -56.30 12.74
N ILE A 40 -2.58 -56.34 13.74
CA ILE A 40 -2.99 -56.28 15.15
C ILE A 40 -3.44 -54.87 15.54
N GLN A 41 -2.78 -53.80 15.05
CA GLN A 41 -3.28 -52.43 15.23
C GLN A 41 -4.73 -52.30 14.75
N ASN A 42 -5.03 -52.80 13.54
CA ASN A 42 -6.38 -52.76 12.99
C ASN A 42 -7.36 -53.66 13.76
N ALA A 43 -6.92 -54.81 14.26
CA ALA A 43 -7.75 -55.67 15.10
C ALA A 43 -8.08 -54.99 16.44
N LEU A 44 -7.10 -54.37 17.10
CA LEU A 44 -7.28 -53.62 18.34
C LEU A 44 -8.24 -52.44 18.17
N LEU A 45 -8.13 -51.72 17.04
CA LEU A 45 -9.06 -50.64 16.69
C LEU A 45 -10.48 -51.17 16.48
N LYS A 46 -10.65 -52.29 15.78
CA LYS A 46 -11.95 -52.96 15.62
C LYS A 46 -12.53 -53.46 16.94
N ALA A 47 -11.69 -53.84 17.89
CA ALA A 47 -12.11 -54.20 19.24
C ALA A 47 -12.40 -52.98 20.14
N GLY A 48 -12.24 -51.75 19.64
CA GLY A 48 -12.63 -50.54 20.36
C GLY A 48 -11.59 -50.01 21.35
N VAL A 49 -10.33 -50.46 21.26
CA VAL A 49 -9.26 -50.11 22.23
C VAL A 49 -9.15 -48.59 22.50
N LEU A 50 -9.41 -47.75 21.50
CA LEU A 50 -9.35 -46.29 21.60
C LEU A 50 -10.29 -45.75 22.69
N TRP A 51 -11.50 -46.30 22.76
CA TRP A 51 -12.55 -45.89 23.69
C TRP A 51 -12.21 -46.22 25.14
N TYR A 52 -11.35 -47.21 25.36
CA TYR A 52 -10.90 -47.60 26.70
C TYR A 52 -9.66 -46.85 27.14
N LEU A 53 -8.76 -46.53 26.21
CA LEU A 53 -7.50 -45.84 26.51
C LEU A 53 -7.68 -44.33 26.74
N ILE A 54 -8.59 -43.67 26.02
CA ILE A 54 -8.78 -42.21 26.14
C ILE A 54 -9.17 -41.79 27.57
N PRO A 55 -10.15 -42.42 28.24
CA PRO A 55 -10.52 -42.01 29.59
C PRO A 55 -9.42 -42.21 30.63
N LEU A 56 -8.48 -43.13 30.41
CA LEU A 56 -7.33 -43.31 31.31
C LEU A 56 -6.40 -42.10 31.30
N LEU A 57 -6.29 -41.38 30.17
CA LEU A 57 -5.49 -40.15 30.08
C LEU A 57 -6.03 -39.03 30.98
N LEU A 58 -7.36 -38.97 31.15
CA LEU A 58 -8.07 -37.93 31.90
C LEU A 58 -8.20 -38.24 33.40
N GLN A 59 -7.53 -39.29 33.88
CA GLN A 59 -7.47 -39.66 35.30
C GLN A 59 -6.15 -39.28 35.96
N TYR A 60 -5.26 -38.61 35.22
CA TYR A 60 -3.94 -38.22 35.71
C TYR A 60 -4.04 -37.00 36.63
N ASP A 61 -3.38 -37.09 37.79
CA ASP A 61 -3.28 -36.02 38.78
C ASP A 61 -1.80 -35.73 39.06
N SER A 62 -1.33 -34.54 38.64
CA SER A 62 0.07 -34.13 38.84
C SER A 62 0.45 -33.93 40.30
N THR A 63 -0.51 -33.64 41.20
CA THR A 63 -0.23 -33.40 42.62
C THR A 63 0.10 -34.69 43.38
N ALA A 64 -0.34 -35.83 42.85
CA ALA A 64 -0.10 -37.15 43.44
C ALA A 64 1.29 -37.74 43.10
N GLU A 65 2.06 -37.13 42.19
CA GLU A 65 3.44 -37.58 41.88
C GLU A 65 4.47 -37.17 42.94
N GLU A 66 4.22 -36.11 43.72
CA GLU A 66 5.18 -35.59 44.71
C GLU A 66 5.25 -36.40 46.01
N SER A 67 4.32 -37.34 46.24
CA SER A 67 4.40 -38.25 47.38
C SER A 67 5.35 -39.41 47.06
N ASP A 68 6.56 -39.35 47.60
CA ASP A 68 7.54 -40.44 47.51
C ASP A 68 6.90 -41.80 47.83
N LYS A 69 7.23 -42.82 47.02
CA LYS A 69 6.70 -44.19 47.09
C LYS A 69 6.87 -44.86 48.47
N THR A 70 7.68 -44.28 49.35
CA THR A 70 7.96 -44.76 50.71
C THR A 70 6.92 -44.34 51.75
N ASP A 71 6.09 -43.32 51.48
CA ASP A 71 5.19 -42.71 52.49
C ASP A 71 3.68 -42.82 52.17
N ALA A 72 3.28 -43.60 51.16
CA ALA A 72 1.87 -43.75 50.75
C ALA A 72 1.04 -44.57 51.75
N HIS A 73 0.61 -43.96 52.86
CA HIS A 73 -0.14 -44.61 53.95
C HIS A 73 -1.68 -44.63 53.76
N GLY A 74 -2.18 -44.69 52.52
CA GLY A 74 -3.63 -44.69 52.25
C GLY A 74 -4.03 -45.40 50.96
N VAL A 75 -5.15 -46.13 50.99
CA VAL A 75 -5.72 -46.83 49.83
C VAL A 75 -6.00 -45.85 48.68
N GLY A 76 -6.47 -44.63 48.98
CA GLY A 76 -6.71 -43.59 47.98
C GLY A 76 -5.45 -43.15 47.23
N THR A 77 -4.33 -42.94 47.94
CA THR A 77 -3.04 -42.58 47.33
C THR A 77 -2.52 -43.69 46.43
N SER A 78 -2.65 -44.96 46.85
CA SER A 78 -2.26 -46.12 46.04
C SER A 78 -3.07 -46.22 44.73
N VAL A 79 -4.38 -45.98 44.79
CA VAL A 79 -5.25 -45.97 43.59
C VAL A 79 -4.86 -44.84 42.64
N GLN A 80 -4.58 -43.63 43.13
CA GLN A 80 -4.19 -42.52 42.26
C GLN A 80 -2.80 -42.73 41.63
N ILE A 81 -1.85 -43.32 42.36
CA ILE A 81 -0.54 -43.70 41.80
C ILE A 81 -0.72 -44.70 40.65
N ALA A 82 -1.63 -45.68 40.81
CA ALA A 82 -1.95 -46.62 39.74
C ALA A 82 -2.58 -45.93 38.52
N LYS A 83 -3.52 -45.01 38.73
CA LYS A 83 -4.15 -44.22 37.66
C LYS A 83 -3.13 -43.36 36.90
N ASN A 84 -2.21 -42.69 37.59
CA ASN A 84 -1.14 -41.94 36.95
C ASN A 84 -0.24 -42.84 36.09
N LEU A 85 0.10 -44.03 36.59
CA LEU A 85 0.86 -45.03 35.83
C LEU A 85 0.10 -45.51 34.59
N HIS A 86 -1.19 -45.78 34.73
CA HIS A 86 -2.06 -46.18 33.62
C HIS A 86 -2.16 -45.08 32.57
N ALA A 87 -2.30 -43.82 32.96
CA ALA A 87 -2.34 -42.69 32.05
C ALA A 87 -1.05 -42.59 31.19
N VAL A 88 0.12 -42.76 31.82
CA VAL A 88 1.41 -42.79 31.11
C VAL A 88 1.47 -43.97 30.13
N LYS A 89 1.07 -45.17 30.56
CA LYS A 89 1.08 -46.36 29.71
C LYS A 89 0.03 -46.30 28.60
N ALA A 90 -1.12 -45.69 28.84
CA ALA A 90 -2.17 -45.46 27.84
C ALA A 90 -1.70 -44.46 26.78
N SER A 91 -1.04 -43.38 27.17
CA SER A 91 -0.43 -42.42 26.24
C SER A 91 0.58 -43.11 25.33
N HIS A 92 1.47 -43.92 25.90
CA HIS A 92 2.44 -44.72 25.15
C HIS A 92 1.77 -45.75 24.23
N ALA A 93 0.73 -46.46 24.71
CA ALA A 93 -0.03 -47.40 23.90
C ALA A 93 -0.73 -46.72 22.71
N LEU A 94 -1.32 -45.53 22.89
CA LEU A 94 -1.94 -44.74 21.82
C LEU A 94 -0.92 -44.20 20.81
N SER A 95 0.25 -43.78 21.30
CA SER A 95 1.37 -43.34 20.46
C SER A 95 1.84 -44.47 19.52
N ARG A 96 1.98 -45.69 20.05
CA ARG A 96 2.36 -46.89 19.28
C ARG A 96 1.24 -47.45 18.39
N LEU A 97 -0.02 -47.31 18.81
CA LEU A 97 -1.18 -47.73 18.02
C LEU A 97 -1.36 -46.87 16.76
N SER A 98 -1.09 -45.57 16.88
CA SER A 98 -1.16 -44.62 15.76
C SER A 98 0.10 -44.58 14.88
N GLY A 99 1.22 -45.08 15.40
CA GLY A 99 2.52 -44.98 14.75
C GLY A 99 3.07 -43.55 14.75
N LEU A 100 2.68 -42.74 15.74
CA LEU A 100 3.16 -41.36 15.91
C LEU A 100 4.43 -41.27 16.77
N GLY A 101 4.72 -42.27 17.61
CA GLY A 101 5.84 -42.23 18.56
C GLY A 101 7.23 -42.45 17.95
N ASP A 102 8.21 -41.65 18.39
CA ASP A 102 9.64 -41.79 18.08
C ASP A 102 10.36 -42.80 18.99
N ASP A 103 9.78 -43.99 19.14
CA ASP A 103 10.36 -45.06 19.97
C ASP A 103 11.60 -45.69 19.31
N GLU A 104 12.44 -46.36 20.12
CA GLU A 104 13.58 -47.14 19.62
C GLU A 104 13.16 -48.21 18.60
N ILE A 105 11.94 -48.74 18.75
CA ILE A 105 11.31 -49.67 17.82
C ILE A 105 10.11 -48.97 17.19
N PRO A 106 10.22 -48.49 15.94
CA PRO A 106 9.12 -47.81 15.27
C PRO A 106 7.96 -48.78 15.01
N THR A 107 6.76 -48.23 15.04
CA THR A 107 5.52 -48.95 14.72
C THR A 107 4.98 -48.47 13.37
N PRO A 108 4.24 -49.31 12.62
CA PRO A 108 3.65 -48.90 11.36
C PRO A 108 2.65 -47.75 11.57
N TYR A 109 2.67 -46.76 10.67
CA TYR A 109 1.78 -45.62 10.72
C TYR A 109 0.34 -46.03 10.39
N ASN A 110 -0.58 -45.81 11.33
CA ASN A 110 -2.00 -46.13 11.16
C ASN A 110 -2.82 -44.85 10.98
N GLN A 111 -3.17 -44.55 9.73
CA GLN A 111 -3.93 -43.35 9.36
C GLN A 111 -5.28 -43.25 10.10
N ALA A 112 -5.98 -44.37 10.30
CA ALA A 112 -7.30 -44.38 10.94
C ALA A 112 -7.20 -44.00 12.42
N ALA A 113 -6.22 -44.59 13.14
CA ALA A 113 -5.95 -44.22 14.54
C ALA A 113 -5.46 -42.77 14.67
N ALA A 114 -4.55 -42.32 13.79
CA ALA A 114 -4.04 -40.95 13.83
C ALA A 114 -5.14 -39.92 13.56
N ASN A 115 -6.02 -40.16 12.59
CA ASN A 115 -7.15 -39.28 12.31
C ASN A 115 -8.17 -39.25 13.45
N ALA A 116 -8.50 -40.42 14.03
CA ALA A 116 -9.40 -40.50 15.18
C ALA A 116 -8.82 -39.73 16.39
N LEU A 117 -7.55 -39.93 16.71
CA LEU A 117 -6.88 -39.18 17.79
C LEU A 117 -6.83 -37.68 17.53
N ARG A 118 -6.58 -37.27 16.28
CA ARG A 118 -6.60 -35.86 15.90
C ARG A 118 -7.99 -35.22 16.06
N ALA A 119 -9.06 -35.95 15.76
CA ALA A 119 -10.42 -35.49 15.95
C ALA A 119 -10.79 -35.42 17.45
N LEU A 120 -10.47 -36.47 18.20
CA LEU A 120 -10.87 -36.63 19.61
C LEU A 120 -10.01 -35.83 20.60
N LEU A 121 -8.73 -35.60 20.32
CA LEU A 121 -7.85 -34.82 21.21
C LEU A 121 -7.59 -33.43 20.68
N THR A 122 -8.06 -33.06 19.49
CA THR A 122 -7.59 -31.91 18.69
C THR A 122 -6.16 -32.09 18.14
N PRO A 123 -5.79 -31.43 17.03
CA PRO A 123 -4.53 -31.66 16.34
C PRO A 123 -3.28 -31.46 17.19
N LYS A 124 -3.21 -30.38 17.98
CA LYS A 124 -2.01 -30.09 18.77
C LYS A 124 -1.80 -31.10 19.89
N LEU A 125 -2.83 -31.44 20.66
CA LEU A 125 -2.70 -32.45 21.73
C LEU A 125 -2.40 -33.84 21.16
N ALA A 126 -3.00 -34.22 20.03
CA ALA A 126 -2.66 -35.46 19.35
C ALA A 126 -1.18 -35.49 18.91
N SER A 127 -0.62 -34.36 18.47
CA SER A 127 0.80 -34.26 18.12
C SER A 127 1.75 -34.44 19.32
N MET A 128 1.30 -34.14 20.54
CA MET A 128 2.11 -34.33 21.76
C MET A 128 2.29 -35.82 22.12
N LEU A 129 1.50 -36.73 21.53
CA LEU A 129 1.73 -38.19 21.64
C LEU A 129 3.06 -38.63 21.04
N LYS A 130 3.69 -37.79 20.20
CA LYS A 130 5.05 -38.04 19.67
C LYS A 130 6.12 -37.94 20.77
N ASN A 131 5.87 -37.18 21.83
CA ASN A 131 6.86 -36.93 22.88
C ASN A 131 7.07 -38.15 23.77
N LYS A 132 8.35 -38.52 24.00
CA LYS A 132 8.74 -39.64 24.87
C LYS A 132 8.30 -39.47 26.32
N LEU A 133 8.21 -38.22 26.79
CA LEU A 133 7.77 -37.88 28.14
C LEU A 133 6.29 -37.50 28.07
N ALA A 134 5.41 -38.50 28.14
CA ALA A 134 3.95 -38.33 28.14
C ALA A 134 3.42 -37.32 29.19
N LYS A 135 4.26 -36.89 30.14
CA LYS A 135 3.95 -35.95 31.22
C LYS A 135 3.36 -34.64 30.73
N ASP A 136 3.93 -34.03 29.69
CA ASP A 136 3.45 -32.71 29.20
C ASP A 136 2.03 -32.83 28.67
N LEU A 137 1.74 -33.86 27.86
CA LEU A 137 0.40 -34.15 27.37
C LEU A 137 -0.57 -34.39 28.52
N LEU A 138 -0.20 -35.25 29.47
CA LEU A 138 -1.06 -35.60 30.60
C LEU A 138 -1.34 -34.41 31.50
N PHE A 139 -0.34 -33.56 31.75
CA PHE A 139 -0.52 -32.31 32.48
C PHE A 139 -1.49 -31.38 31.75
N THR A 140 -1.32 -31.18 30.43
CA THR A 140 -2.21 -30.34 29.63
C THR A 140 -3.63 -30.88 29.57
N LEU A 141 -3.82 -32.18 29.36
CA LEU A 141 -5.15 -32.81 29.29
C LEU A 141 -5.94 -32.67 30.60
N ASN A 142 -5.26 -32.63 31.74
CA ASN A 142 -5.91 -32.54 33.05
C ASN A 142 -5.92 -31.10 33.62
N SER A 143 -5.39 -30.14 32.86
CA SER A 143 -5.41 -28.70 33.19
C SER A 143 -6.41 -27.94 32.33
N ASN A 144 -6.78 -26.73 32.75
CA ASN A 144 -7.49 -25.78 31.89
C ASN A 144 -6.46 -24.92 31.16
N LEU A 145 -6.37 -25.07 29.85
CA LEU A 145 -5.44 -24.33 29.00
C LEU A 145 -6.21 -23.63 27.87
N GLU A 146 -5.95 -22.34 27.71
CA GLU A 146 -6.43 -21.55 26.59
C GLU A 146 -5.23 -20.86 25.94
N SER A 147 -4.75 -21.45 24.86
CA SER A 147 -3.62 -20.98 24.06
C SER A 147 -4.02 -20.99 22.58
N PRO A 148 -3.31 -20.27 21.71
CA PRO A 148 -3.68 -20.17 20.29
C PRO A 148 -3.82 -21.51 19.57
N GLU A 149 -3.08 -22.56 19.96
CA GLU A 149 -3.18 -23.89 19.34
C GLU A 149 -4.07 -24.88 20.12
N ILE A 150 -4.42 -24.57 21.38
CA ILE A 150 -5.15 -25.47 22.29
C ILE A 150 -6.18 -24.68 23.10
N ILE A 151 -7.47 -25.00 22.91
CA ILE A 151 -8.55 -24.68 23.85
C ILE A 151 -8.98 -25.98 24.51
N TRP A 152 -8.60 -26.17 25.77
CA TRP A 152 -8.89 -27.37 26.54
C TRP A 152 -9.29 -27.02 27.97
N ASN A 153 -10.52 -27.37 28.35
CA ASN A 153 -11.14 -26.99 29.62
C ASN A 153 -12.06 -28.11 30.14
N SER A 154 -12.76 -27.86 31.25
CA SER A 154 -13.69 -28.84 31.81
C SER A 154 -14.86 -29.20 30.87
N SER A 155 -15.35 -28.28 30.03
CA SER A 155 -16.46 -28.57 29.11
C SER A 155 -16.02 -29.47 27.95
N THR A 156 -14.91 -29.15 27.30
CA THR A 156 -14.32 -29.99 26.23
C THR A 156 -13.98 -31.40 26.74
N ARG A 157 -13.42 -31.54 27.94
CA ARG A 157 -13.21 -32.87 28.56
C ARG A 157 -14.52 -33.62 28.80
N ALA A 158 -15.55 -32.94 29.31
CA ALA A 158 -16.84 -33.58 29.58
C ALA A 158 -17.55 -34.02 28.28
N GLU A 159 -17.49 -33.21 27.22
CA GLU A 159 -18.01 -33.56 25.89
C GLU A 159 -17.29 -34.78 25.30
N LEU A 160 -15.95 -34.82 25.39
CA LEU A 160 -15.17 -35.99 24.95
C LEU A 160 -15.55 -37.25 25.72
N LEU A 161 -15.59 -37.18 27.05
CA LEU A 161 -15.94 -38.34 27.89
C LEU A 161 -17.36 -38.83 27.62
N LYS A 162 -18.32 -37.91 27.44
CA LYS A 162 -19.70 -38.25 27.09
C LYS A 162 -19.76 -38.99 25.75
N PHE A 163 -19.07 -38.48 24.74
CA PHE A 163 -19.01 -39.11 23.42
C PHE A 163 -18.35 -40.50 23.49
N VAL A 164 -17.23 -40.63 24.21
CA VAL A 164 -16.56 -41.93 24.40
C VAL A 164 -17.48 -42.95 25.09
N GLU A 165 -18.27 -42.53 26.08
CA GLU A 165 -19.21 -43.40 26.77
C GLU A 165 -20.38 -43.84 25.88
N GLU A 166 -20.89 -42.94 25.03
CA GLU A 166 -21.89 -43.27 24.00
C GLU A 166 -21.34 -44.31 23.01
N GLN A 167 -20.08 -44.16 22.59
CA GLN A 167 -19.41 -45.09 21.68
C GLN A 167 -19.17 -46.46 22.30
N ARG A 168 -18.83 -46.52 23.60
CA ARG A 168 -18.72 -47.78 24.35
C ARG A 168 -20.04 -48.53 24.41
N ALA A 169 -21.17 -47.81 24.50
CA ALA A 169 -22.51 -48.40 24.54
C ALA A 169 -23.03 -48.83 23.15
N SER A 170 -22.51 -48.27 22.06
CA SER A 170 -23.00 -48.50 20.68
C SER A 170 -22.23 -49.59 19.93
N VAL A 171 -21.96 -50.73 20.57
CA VAL A 171 -21.26 -51.86 19.94
C VAL A 171 -22.07 -52.41 18.76
N SER A 172 -21.41 -52.66 17.62
CA SER A 172 -22.09 -53.26 16.45
C SER A 172 -22.64 -54.64 16.76
N HIS A 173 -23.62 -55.11 15.98
CA HIS A 173 -24.17 -56.47 16.11
C HIS A 173 -23.12 -57.59 15.97
N ASP A 174 -21.95 -57.31 15.39
CA ASP A 174 -20.79 -58.20 15.24
C ASP A 174 -19.75 -58.06 16.38
N GLY A 175 -20.01 -57.25 17.41
CA GLY A 175 -19.05 -56.99 18.49
C GLY A 175 -17.93 -56.01 18.14
N SER A 176 -17.84 -55.57 16.88
CA SER A 176 -16.81 -54.62 16.41
C SER A 176 -17.23 -53.15 16.56
N TYR A 177 -16.24 -52.28 16.69
CA TYR A 177 -16.38 -50.82 16.67
C TYR A 177 -16.01 -50.27 15.29
N ASP A 178 -16.79 -49.30 14.80
CA ASP A 178 -16.44 -48.51 13.62
C ASP A 178 -15.82 -47.17 14.06
N LEU A 179 -14.73 -46.76 13.42
CA LEU A 179 -14.06 -45.50 13.69
C LEU A 179 -14.69 -44.32 12.94
N LYS A 180 -15.64 -44.55 12.02
CA LYS A 180 -16.28 -43.47 11.26
C LYS A 180 -16.91 -42.41 12.16
N ASP A 181 -17.54 -42.82 13.25
CA ASP A 181 -18.19 -41.91 14.19
C ASP A 181 -17.20 -40.96 14.87
N SER A 182 -15.96 -41.40 15.08
CA SER A 182 -14.88 -40.55 15.62
C SER A 182 -14.50 -39.40 14.68
N HIS A 183 -14.68 -39.55 13.37
CA HIS A 183 -14.36 -38.51 12.39
C HIS A 183 -15.46 -37.45 12.27
N SER A 184 -16.69 -37.80 12.66
CA SER A 184 -17.83 -36.87 12.71
C SER A 184 -17.97 -36.14 14.05
N PHE A 185 -17.15 -36.49 15.04
CA PHE A 185 -17.17 -35.84 16.33
C PHE A 185 -16.75 -34.37 16.22
N VAL A 186 -17.59 -33.47 16.72
CA VAL A 186 -17.35 -32.02 16.74
C VAL A 186 -17.71 -31.51 18.13
N TYR A 187 -16.80 -30.76 18.74
CA TYR A 187 -17.04 -30.11 20.02
C TYR A 187 -18.04 -28.96 19.88
N GLU A 188 -19.12 -29.01 20.67
CA GLU A 188 -20.09 -27.93 20.73
C GLU A 188 -19.45 -26.68 21.34
N ALA A 189 -18.61 -26.86 22.38
CA ALA A 189 -17.86 -25.76 23.00
C ALA A 189 -16.93 -25.02 22.03
N LEU A 190 -16.40 -25.70 21.00
CA LEU A 190 -15.47 -25.11 20.03
C LEU A 190 -16.15 -24.68 18.73
N SER A 191 -17.43 -25.03 18.53
CA SER A 191 -18.18 -24.76 17.28
C SER A 191 -18.32 -23.28 16.93
N LYS A 192 -18.19 -22.38 17.91
CA LYS A 192 -18.29 -20.93 17.74
C LYS A 192 -16.93 -20.24 17.53
N GLU A 193 -15.84 -20.99 17.68
CA GLU A 193 -14.49 -20.46 17.57
C GLU A 193 -14.00 -20.51 16.11
N LEU A 194 -13.27 -19.48 15.69
CA LEU A 194 -12.63 -19.45 14.37
C LEU A 194 -11.31 -20.21 14.44
N TYR A 195 -11.28 -21.43 13.88
CA TYR A 195 -10.12 -22.31 13.86
C TYR A 195 -9.55 -22.42 12.43
N ILE A 196 -8.42 -21.78 12.18
CA ILE A 196 -7.78 -21.69 10.85
C ILE A 196 -6.31 -22.08 10.97
N GLY A 197 -5.82 -22.95 10.09
CA GLY A 197 -4.41 -23.36 10.07
C GLY A 197 -3.89 -23.93 11.40
N ASN A 198 -4.74 -24.71 12.09
CA ASN A 198 -4.49 -25.24 13.43
C ASN A 198 -4.44 -24.22 14.59
N VAL A 199 -4.93 -22.99 14.38
CA VAL A 199 -4.90 -21.90 15.36
C VAL A 199 -6.29 -21.30 15.58
N TYR A 200 -6.64 -21.05 16.84
CA TYR A 200 -7.83 -20.33 17.26
C TYR A 200 -7.59 -18.82 17.20
N LEU A 201 -8.19 -18.14 16.23
CA LEU A 201 -7.88 -16.73 15.93
C LEU A 201 -8.19 -15.79 17.09
N ARG A 202 -9.25 -16.06 17.86
CA ARG A 202 -9.59 -15.26 19.03
C ARG A 202 -8.46 -15.25 20.05
N VAL A 203 -8.01 -16.43 20.45
CA VAL A 203 -6.96 -16.59 21.46
C VAL A 203 -5.62 -16.06 20.93
N TYR A 204 -5.34 -16.24 19.64
CA TYR A 204 -4.14 -15.69 19.02
C TYR A 204 -4.13 -14.16 19.01
N ASN A 205 -5.26 -13.52 18.70
CA ASN A 205 -5.36 -12.06 18.71
C ASN A 205 -5.26 -11.49 20.13
N ASP A 206 -5.73 -12.22 21.14
CA ASP A 206 -5.55 -11.86 22.56
C ASP A 206 -4.11 -12.12 23.06
N GLN A 207 -3.37 -13.04 22.43
CA GLN A 207 -2.01 -13.45 22.80
C GLN A 207 -1.05 -13.42 21.57
N PRO A 208 -0.76 -12.24 21.01
CA PRO A 208 0.00 -12.13 19.76
C PRO A 208 1.47 -12.59 19.87
N ASP A 209 2.02 -12.57 21.08
CA ASP A 209 3.41 -12.95 21.34
C ASP A 209 3.64 -14.47 21.33
N PHE A 210 2.59 -15.29 21.25
CA PHE A 210 2.70 -16.75 21.25
C PHE A 210 3.47 -17.27 20.03
N GLU A 211 4.29 -18.32 20.22
CA GLU A 211 5.06 -18.97 19.15
C GLU A 211 4.25 -20.11 18.52
N ILE A 212 3.80 -19.87 17.28
CA ILE A 212 3.08 -20.85 16.48
C ILE A 212 4.06 -21.88 15.92
N THR A 213 3.65 -23.15 15.92
CA THR A 213 4.50 -24.28 15.50
C THR A 213 4.80 -24.25 14.00
N GLU A 214 3.77 -24.00 13.18
CA GLU A 214 3.84 -24.00 11.71
C GLU A 214 3.37 -22.64 11.16
N PRO A 215 4.21 -21.59 11.27
CA PRO A 215 3.79 -20.22 10.94
C PRO A 215 3.57 -20.00 9.43
N GLU A 216 4.25 -20.76 8.57
CA GLU A 216 4.07 -20.68 7.11
C GLU A 216 2.71 -21.23 6.67
N ASP A 217 2.34 -22.42 7.15
CA ASP A 217 1.04 -23.04 6.86
C ASP A 217 -0.11 -22.21 7.43
N PHE A 218 0.08 -21.66 8.64
CA PHE A 218 -0.90 -20.75 9.23
C PHE A 218 -1.07 -19.47 8.40
N CYS A 219 0.02 -18.88 7.91
CA CYS A 219 -0.05 -17.70 7.05
C CYS A 219 -0.82 -17.96 5.75
N LEU A 220 -0.55 -19.10 5.09
CA LEU A 220 -1.29 -19.50 3.88
C LEU A 220 -2.77 -19.73 4.17
N ALA A 221 -3.08 -20.44 5.25
CA ALA A 221 -4.45 -20.71 5.64
C ALA A 221 -5.24 -19.42 5.94
N LEU A 222 -4.60 -18.40 6.53
CA LEU A 222 -5.21 -17.09 6.75
C LEU A 222 -5.53 -16.37 5.44
N VAL A 223 -4.60 -16.36 4.48
CA VAL A 223 -4.82 -15.72 3.17
C VAL A 223 -5.92 -16.44 2.40
N ASP A 224 -5.93 -17.77 2.40
CA ASP A 224 -6.96 -18.58 1.75
C ASP A 224 -8.33 -18.36 2.41
N PHE A 225 -8.36 -18.26 3.75
CA PHE A 225 -9.56 -17.91 4.49
C PHE A 225 -10.12 -16.53 4.11
N ILE A 226 -9.26 -15.49 4.05
CA ILE A 226 -9.66 -14.15 3.61
C ILE A 226 -10.18 -14.19 2.17
N SER A 227 -9.49 -14.91 1.27
CA SER A 227 -9.94 -15.11 -0.12
C SER A 227 -11.33 -15.73 -0.18
N HIS A 228 -11.57 -16.79 0.60
CA HIS A 228 -12.88 -17.43 0.66
C HIS A 228 -13.97 -16.49 1.20
N LEU A 229 -13.69 -15.70 2.23
CA LEU A 229 -14.66 -14.74 2.77
C LEU A 229 -15.02 -13.65 1.76
N VAL A 230 -14.02 -13.10 1.06
CA VAL A 230 -14.24 -12.03 0.09
C VAL A 230 -15.01 -12.53 -1.13
N HIS A 231 -14.70 -13.73 -1.63
CA HIS A 231 -15.38 -14.30 -2.80
C HIS A 231 -16.79 -14.81 -2.49
N ASN A 232 -17.05 -15.22 -1.25
CA ASN A 232 -18.38 -15.66 -0.81
C ASN A 232 -19.24 -14.51 -0.26
N ALA A 233 -18.70 -13.28 -0.19
CA ALA A 233 -19.47 -12.12 0.21
C ALA A 233 -20.66 -11.93 -0.75
N PRO A 234 -21.85 -11.59 -0.26
CA PRO A 234 -23.01 -11.39 -1.11
C PRO A 234 -22.68 -10.27 -2.11
N ALA A 235 -22.52 -10.65 -3.38
CA ALA A 235 -22.33 -9.70 -4.46
C ALA A 235 -23.53 -8.75 -4.42
N ALA A 236 -23.29 -7.46 -4.19
CA ALA A 236 -24.32 -6.45 -4.28
C ALA A 236 -25.02 -6.62 -5.63
N SER A 237 -26.28 -7.06 -5.60
CA SER A 237 -27.07 -7.39 -6.78
C SER A 237 -27.10 -6.21 -7.75
N MET A 238 -26.28 -6.32 -8.79
CA MET A 238 -26.23 -5.38 -9.89
C MET A 238 -27.27 -5.82 -10.93
N ASP A 239 -28.56 -5.72 -10.61
CA ASP A 239 -29.65 -5.95 -11.57
C ASP A 239 -30.86 -5.07 -11.25
N THR A 240 -30.77 -3.78 -11.58
CA THR A 240 -31.98 -2.96 -11.79
C THR A 240 -32.39 -3.09 -13.26
N HIS A 241 -33.15 -4.13 -13.56
CA HIS A 241 -33.82 -4.26 -14.84
C HIS A 241 -34.93 -3.20 -14.96
N VAL A 242 -34.72 -2.32 -15.93
CA VAL A 242 -35.66 -1.35 -16.47
C VAL A 242 -36.98 -2.01 -16.86
N ASN A 243 -38.10 -1.47 -16.40
CA ASN A 243 -39.26 -1.29 -17.26
C ASN A 243 -40.11 -0.11 -16.78
N GLY A 244 -40.09 0.97 -17.57
CA GLY A 244 -41.01 2.08 -17.43
C GLY A 244 -42.38 1.74 -17.98
N ASN A 245 -43.41 2.37 -17.42
CA ASN A 245 -44.40 3.06 -18.24
C ASN A 245 -45.18 4.11 -17.45
N VAL A 246 -45.42 5.20 -18.18
CA VAL A 246 -46.14 6.44 -17.86
C VAL A 246 -47.64 6.18 -17.64
N THR A 247 -48.27 6.86 -16.67
CA THR A 247 -49.45 7.76 -16.88
C THR A 247 -49.95 8.41 -15.57
N THR A 248 -50.08 9.74 -15.67
CA THR A 248 -50.99 10.73 -15.05
C THR A 248 -52.08 10.36 -14.03
N ASP A 249 -52.21 11.31 -13.08
CA ASP A 249 -53.42 11.88 -12.47
C ASP A 249 -53.88 11.51 -11.04
N THR A 250 -53.95 12.61 -10.28
CA THR A 250 -54.62 12.96 -9.02
C THR A 250 -55.75 12.08 -8.44
N SER A 251 -55.69 11.97 -7.10
CA SER A 251 -56.74 12.25 -6.09
C SER A 251 -57.22 11.09 -5.17
N ALA A 252 -57.40 11.50 -3.91
CA ALA A 252 -58.33 11.01 -2.89
C ALA A 252 -58.01 9.74 -2.06
N GLU A 253 -57.91 10.02 -0.77
CA GLU A 253 -57.97 9.22 0.46
C GLU A 253 -58.86 7.95 0.52
N ARG A 254 -58.31 6.97 1.27
CA ARG A 254 -58.93 5.99 2.21
C ARG A 254 -59.76 4.82 1.65
N HIS A 255 -59.25 3.59 1.83
CA HIS A 255 -59.68 2.69 2.93
C HIS A 255 -58.84 1.39 3.00
N SER A 256 -58.73 0.92 4.24
CA SER A 256 -58.06 -0.27 4.78
C SER A 256 -58.51 -1.62 4.21
N SER A 257 -57.58 -2.56 4.00
CA SER A 257 -57.47 -3.85 4.72
C SER A 257 -56.40 -4.76 4.09
N ASP A 258 -55.59 -5.36 4.96
CA ASP A 258 -54.80 -6.60 4.85
C ASP A 258 -54.17 -6.98 3.50
N ASP A 259 -52.83 -6.94 3.45
CA ASP A 259 -52.10 -8.20 3.29
C ASP A 259 -50.70 -8.14 3.92
N SER A 260 -50.35 -9.22 4.60
CA SER A 260 -49.15 -9.36 5.44
C SER A 260 -48.08 -10.10 4.66
N SER A 261 -46.98 -9.44 4.23
CA SER A 261 -45.72 -10.13 3.86
C SER A 261 -44.59 -9.19 3.41
N ALA A 262 -44.10 -8.32 4.29
CA ALA A 262 -42.80 -7.67 4.06
C ALA A 262 -42.16 -7.22 5.39
N SER A 263 -41.33 -8.06 6.02
CA SER A 263 -40.25 -7.63 6.94
C SER A 263 -39.35 -8.74 7.51
N LEU A 264 -39.32 -9.95 6.94
CA LEU A 264 -38.45 -11.03 7.46
C LEU A 264 -37.06 -11.09 6.81
N ASP A 265 -36.83 -10.48 5.64
CA ASP A 265 -35.57 -10.61 4.88
C ASP A 265 -34.46 -9.64 5.29
N GLY A 266 -34.77 -8.53 5.99
CA GLY A 266 -33.75 -7.54 6.37
C GLY A 266 -32.86 -7.94 7.54
N LYS A 267 -33.35 -8.81 8.45
CA LYS A 267 -32.64 -9.17 9.68
C LYS A 267 -31.64 -10.33 9.52
N SER A 268 -31.80 -11.17 8.50
CA SER A 268 -30.85 -12.24 8.18
C SER A 268 -29.59 -11.66 7.53
N SER A 269 -29.76 -10.77 6.53
CA SER A 269 -28.65 -10.14 5.82
C SER A 269 -27.74 -9.33 6.75
N GLU A 270 -28.31 -8.50 7.65
CA GLU A 270 -27.51 -7.69 8.58
C GLU A 270 -26.67 -8.56 9.54
N ARG A 271 -27.19 -9.71 9.95
CA ARG A 271 -26.49 -10.63 10.85
C ARG A 271 -25.34 -11.36 10.14
N GLU A 272 -25.54 -11.75 8.89
CA GLU A 272 -24.52 -12.36 8.03
C GLU A 272 -23.40 -11.35 7.73
N ASP A 273 -23.74 -10.09 7.45
CA ASP A 273 -22.77 -9.01 7.24
C ASP A 273 -21.93 -8.73 8.50
N LEU A 274 -22.55 -8.72 9.68
CA LEU A 274 -21.86 -8.57 10.98
C LEU A 274 -20.88 -9.72 11.25
N GLU A 275 -21.27 -10.95 10.91
CA GLU A 275 -20.42 -12.13 11.07
C GLU A 275 -19.25 -12.12 10.08
N LEU A 276 -19.49 -11.73 8.82
CA LEU A 276 -18.45 -11.57 7.81
C LEU A 276 -17.44 -10.50 8.21
N VAL A 277 -17.89 -9.34 8.72
CA VAL A 277 -17.01 -8.29 9.22
C VAL A 277 -16.14 -8.79 10.36
N LYS A 278 -16.75 -9.47 11.35
CA LYS A 278 -16.01 -10.01 12.49
C LYS A 278 -14.96 -11.03 12.03
N ASN A 279 -15.32 -11.93 11.11
CA ASN A 279 -14.42 -12.96 10.62
C ASN A 279 -13.24 -12.36 9.82
N LEU A 280 -13.50 -11.36 8.96
CA LEU A 280 -12.46 -10.62 8.25
C LEU A 280 -11.55 -9.85 9.21
N GLN A 281 -12.11 -9.15 10.20
CA GLN A 281 -11.32 -8.45 11.21
C GLN A 281 -10.37 -9.39 11.95
N TYR A 282 -10.87 -10.56 12.39
CA TYR A 282 -10.05 -11.53 13.09
C TYR A 282 -8.94 -12.09 12.19
N GLY A 283 -9.27 -12.45 10.95
CA GLY A 283 -8.29 -12.95 9.97
C GLY A 283 -7.19 -11.93 9.65
N LEU A 284 -7.57 -10.68 9.37
CA LEU A 284 -6.63 -9.60 9.05
C LEU A 284 -5.76 -9.22 10.25
N LEU A 285 -6.33 -9.15 11.45
CA LEU A 285 -5.59 -8.86 12.67
C LEU A 285 -4.58 -9.98 13.00
N SER A 286 -4.99 -11.24 12.85
CA SER A 286 -4.08 -12.38 13.00
C SER A 286 -2.96 -12.35 11.97
N LEU A 287 -3.26 -12.02 10.71
CA LEU A 287 -2.25 -11.88 9.66
C LEU A 287 -1.28 -10.73 9.96
N GLN A 288 -1.78 -9.59 10.46
CA GLN A 288 -0.96 -8.46 10.89
C GLN A 288 0.00 -8.86 12.01
N HIS A 289 -0.50 -9.51 13.08
CA HIS A 289 0.34 -9.97 14.20
C HIS A 289 1.43 -10.94 13.73
N LEU A 290 1.05 -11.90 12.87
CA LEU A 290 1.95 -12.91 12.35
C LEU A 290 3.08 -12.31 11.50
N LEU A 291 2.75 -11.38 10.58
CA LEU A 291 3.73 -10.69 9.73
C LEU A 291 4.61 -9.71 10.50
N THR A 292 4.07 -9.09 11.56
CA THR A 292 4.84 -8.19 12.43
C THR A 292 5.91 -8.98 13.19
N LYS A 293 5.57 -10.17 13.70
CA LYS A 293 6.50 -11.05 14.41
C LYS A 293 7.51 -11.71 13.47
N ASN A 294 7.05 -12.18 12.31
CA ASN A 294 7.85 -12.95 11.36
C ASN A 294 7.82 -12.31 9.96
N PRO A 295 8.63 -11.26 9.69
CA PRO A 295 8.60 -10.55 8.40
C PRO A 295 9.01 -11.43 7.21
N ASN A 296 9.75 -12.52 7.44
CA ASN A 296 10.16 -13.48 6.40
C ASN A 296 8.96 -14.19 5.74
N LEU A 297 7.82 -14.27 6.43
CA LEU A 297 6.60 -14.88 5.90
C LEU A 297 6.00 -14.08 4.72
N ALA A 298 6.42 -12.82 4.53
CA ALA A 298 6.06 -12.06 3.33
C ALA A 298 6.44 -12.79 2.02
N SER A 299 7.47 -13.64 2.05
CA SER A 299 7.86 -14.48 0.91
C SER A 299 6.75 -15.45 0.47
N VAL A 300 5.99 -15.97 1.43
CA VAL A 300 4.90 -16.93 1.21
C VAL A 300 3.69 -16.29 0.54
N VAL A 301 3.45 -15.00 0.81
CA VAL A 301 2.32 -14.21 0.28
C VAL A 301 2.70 -13.40 -0.97
N SER A 302 3.93 -13.54 -1.48
CA SER A 302 4.48 -12.67 -2.54
C SER A 302 3.85 -12.85 -3.94
N THR A 303 2.91 -13.77 -4.12
CA THR A 303 2.28 -14.00 -5.43
C THR A 303 1.05 -13.11 -5.62
N LYS A 304 0.80 -12.69 -6.87
CA LYS A 304 -0.33 -11.82 -7.22
C LYS A 304 -1.67 -12.39 -6.73
N GLU A 305 -1.89 -13.69 -6.91
CA GLU A 305 -3.14 -14.37 -6.53
C GLU A 305 -3.40 -14.32 -5.01
N LYS A 306 -2.34 -14.34 -4.20
CA LYS A 306 -2.45 -14.27 -2.74
C LYS A 306 -2.65 -12.86 -2.20
N LEU A 307 -2.24 -11.83 -2.96
CA LEU A 307 -2.42 -10.43 -2.59
C LEU A 307 -3.75 -9.84 -3.08
N LEU A 308 -4.32 -10.38 -4.15
CA LEU A 308 -5.58 -9.92 -4.72
C LEU A 308 -6.73 -9.83 -3.69
N PRO A 309 -6.95 -10.83 -2.82
CA PRO A 309 -8.02 -10.76 -1.82
C PRO A 309 -7.92 -9.55 -0.89
N LEU A 310 -6.70 -9.10 -0.57
CA LEU A 310 -6.49 -7.93 0.29
C LEU A 310 -6.95 -6.63 -0.38
N PHE A 311 -6.80 -6.53 -1.70
CA PHE A 311 -7.31 -5.38 -2.46
C PHE A 311 -8.82 -5.45 -2.67
N GLU A 312 -9.35 -6.66 -2.87
CA GLU A 312 -10.79 -6.88 -3.00
C GLU A 312 -11.55 -6.53 -1.70
N CYS A 313 -10.92 -6.66 -0.52
CA CYS A 313 -11.49 -6.20 0.75
C CYS A 313 -11.94 -4.73 0.73
N PHE A 314 -11.26 -3.86 -0.03
CA PHE A 314 -11.64 -2.44 -0.16
C PHE A 314 -12.92 -2.23 -0.98
N SER A 315 -13.27 -3.18 -1.84
CA SER A 315 -14.44 -3.11 -2.73
C SER A 315 -15.71 -3.68 -2.08
N LEU A 316 -15.61 -4.23 -0.87
CA LEU A 316 -16.76 -4.79 -0.16
C LEU A 316 -17.73 -3.70 0.29
N PRO A 317 -19.05 -3.88 0.17
CA PRO A 317 -20.06 -2.92 0.64
C PRO A 317 -19.89 -2.54 2.12
N VAL A 318 -19.40 -3.49 2.93
CA VAL A 318 -19.21 -3.34 4.37
C VAL A 318 -17.90 -2.63 4.75
N ALA A 319 -17.03 -2.34 3.78
CA ALA A 319 -15.76 -1.65 4.00
C ALA A 319 -15.96 -0.19 4.45
N SER A 320 -17.07 0.45 4.06
CA SER A 320 -17.32 1.87 4.37
C SER A 320 -17.71 2.14 5.83
N SER A 321 -18.19 1.13 6.55
CA SER A 321 -18.68 1.23 7.93
C SER A 321 -17.79 0.52 8.97
N SER A 322 -16.72 -0.14 8.52
CA SER A 322 -15.85 -0.97 9.35
C SER A 322 -14.39 -0.53 9.27
N ASN A 323 -13.57 -0.96 10.22
CA ASN A 323 -12.11 -0.75 10.23
C ASN A 323 -11.35 -1.76 9.34
N ILE A 324 -12.04 -2.50 8.46
CA ILE A 324 -11.42 -3.48 7.55
C ILE A 324 -10.38 -2.84 6.62
N PRO A 325 -10.66 -1.69 5.97
CA PRO A 325 -9.67 -1.03 5.12
C PRO A 325 -8.39 -0.64 5.87
N GLU A 326 -8.52 -0.18 7.11
CA GLU A 326 -7.37 0.21 7.95
C GLU A 326 -6.49 -1.01 8.27
N LEU A 327 -7.10 -2.14 8.66
CA LEU A 327 -6.38 -3.39 8.89
C LEU A 327 -5.70 -3.92 7.61
N CYS A 328 -6.39 -3.83 6.47
CA CYS A 328 -5.81 -4.21 5.17
C CYS A 328 -4.59 -3.35 4.84
N LEU A 329 -4.67 -2.02 5.03
CA LEU A 329 -3.53 -1.13 4.82
C LEU A 329 -2.37 -1.40 5.77
N LEU A 330 -2.64 -1.79 7.02
CA LEU A 330 -1.60 -2.21 7.96
C LEU A 330 -0.89 -3.48 7.47
N VAL A 331 -1.64 -4.49 7.04
CA VAL A 331 -1.05 -5.71 6.44
C VAL A 331 -0.25 -5.37 5.18
N LEU A 332 -0.80 -4.58 4.26
CA LEU A 332 -0.10 -4.18 3.02
C LEU A 332 1.17 -3.37 3.32
N SER A 333 1.14 -2.49 4.32
CA SER A 333 2.33 -1.71 4.72
C SER A 333 3.45 -2.58 5.30
N LEU A 334 3.13 -3.69 5.96
CA LEU A 334 4.13 -4.68 6.36
C LEU A 334 4.70 -5.42 5.14
N LEU A 335 3.84 -5.80 4.19
CA LEU A 335 4.24 -6.53 2.99
C LEU A 335 5.10 -5.69 2.04
N THR A 336 4.94 -4.36 1.99
CA THR A 336 5.78 -3.50 1.14
C THR A 336 7.25 -3.44 1.56
N THR A 337 7.60 -3.95 2.75
CA THR A 337 9.00 -4.12 3.17
C THR A 337 9.73 -5.20 2.37
N TYR A 338 9.00 -6.08 1.69
CA TYR A 338 9.54 -7.17 0.88
C TYR A 338 9.36 -6.86 -0.63
N ALA A 339 10.47 -6.79 -1.36
CA ALA A 339 10.46 -6.33 -2.76
C ALA A 339 9.58 -7.17 -3.71
N PRO A 340 9.55 -8.52 -3.64
CA PRO A 340 8.63 -9.32 -4.45
C PRO A 340 7.14 -9.01 -4.20
N CYS A 341 6.76 -8.67 -2.96
CA CYS A 341 5.39 -8.24 -2.68
C CYS A 341 5.08 -6.91 -3.37
N VAL A 342 6.01 -5.95 -3.37
CA VAL A 342 5.86 -4.67 -4.08
C VAL A 342 5.61 -4.89 -5.58
N GLU A 343 6.38 -5.78 -6.21
CA GLU A 343 6.19 -6.13 -7.62
C GLU A 343 4.82 -6.78 -7.89
N ALA A 344 4.40 -7.71 -7.02
CA ALA A 344 3.11 -8.38 -7.14
C ALA A 344 1.90 -7.46 -6.88
N MET A 345 2.01 -6.51 -5.94
CA MET A 345 0.99 -5.49 -5.68
C MET A 345 0.78 -4.58 -6.89
N VAL A 346 1.89 -4.21 -7.54
CA VAL A 346 1.90 -3.27 -8.66
C VAL A 346 1.43 -3.92 -9.97
N ALA A 347 1.58 -5.24 -10.10
CA ALA A 347 1.03 -6.01 -11.20
C ALA A 347 -0.50 -5.97 -11.29
N ASP A 348 -1.20 -5.45 -10.27
CA ASP A 348 -2.63 -5.19 -10.30
C ASP A 348 -2.94 -3.68 -10.42
N SER A 349 -3.36 -3.26 -11.61
CA SER A 349 -3.69 -1.86 -11.87
C SER A 349 -4.92 -1.38 -11.08
N SER A 350 -5.89 -2.27 -10.82
CA SER A 350 -7.08 -1.95 -10.02
C SER A 350 -6.73 -1.61 -8.58
N GLY A 351 -5.88 -2.40 -7.94
CA GLY A 351 -5.40 -2.15 -6.58
C GLY A 351 -4.75 -0.77 -6.42
N LEU A 352 -3.93 -0.35 -7.39
CA LEU A 352 -3.31 0.98 -7.37
C LEU A 352 -4.35 2.12 -7.46
N LEU A 353 -5.39 1.95 -8.27
CA LEU A 353 -6.46 2.94 -8.40
C LEU A 353 -7.28 3.02 -7.10
N ILE A 354 -7.59 1.88 -6.50
CA ILE A 354 -8.30 1.84 -5.21
C ILE A 354 -7.50 2.57 -4.13
N LEU A 355 -6.18 2.33 -4.03
CA LEU A 355 -5.32 3.03 -3.07
C LEU A 355 -5.32 4.55 -3.28
N LEU A 356 -5.31 5.01 -4.53
CA LEU A 356 -5.40 6.44 -4.86
C LEU A 356 -6.78 7.02 -4.53
N GLN A 357 -7.86 6.26 -4.75
CA GLN A 357 -9.22 6.66 -4.43
C GLN A 357 -9.46 6.78 -2.91
N LEU A 358 -8.83 5.89 -2.11
CA LEU A 358 -8.90 5.94 -0.65
C LEU A 358 -8.40 7.26 -0.06
N LEU A 359 -7.49 7.96 -0.77
CA LEU A 359 -7.04 9.30 -0.36
C LEU A 359 -8.19 10.32 -0.33
N HIS A 360 -9.13 10.20 -1.27
CA HIS A 360 -10.31 11.05 -1.38
C HIS A 360 -11.46 10.54 -0.50
N SER A 361 -11.79 9.25 -0.59
CA SER A 361 -13.03 8.70 -0.04
C SER A 361 -13.02 8.48 1.47
N SER A 362 -11.85 8.24 2.09
CA SER A 362 -11.77 7.71 3.45
C SER A 362 -10.64 8.37 4.27
N PRO A 363 -10.95 9.37 5.12
CA PRO A 363 -9.91 10.12 5.85
C PRO A 363 -9.11 9.26 6.82
N SER A 364 -9.72 8.25 7.46
CA SER A 364 -9.03 7.35 8.39
C SER A 364 -7.97 6.46 7.72
N CYS A 365 -8.15 6.18 6.42
CA CYS A 365 -7.27 5.32 5.63
C CYS A 365 -6.13 6.09 4.95
N ARG A 366 -6.15 7.44 4.95
CA ARG A 366 -5.19 8.27 4.21
C ARG A 366 -3.74 7.98 4.58
N GLU A 367 -3.46 7.87 5.88
CA GLU A 367 -2.09 7.62 6.36
C GLU A 367 -1.54 6.28 5.88
N GLY A 368 -2.31 5.20 6.04
CA GLY A 368 -1.95 3.87 5.56
C GLY A 368 -1.82 3.82 4.03
N ALA A 369 -2.75 4.45 3.30
CA ALA A 369 -2.70 4.53 1.84
C ALA A 369 -1.47 5.30 1.35
N LEU A 370 -1.14 6.44 1.96
CA LEU A 370 0.07 7.21 1.64
C LEU A 370 1.34 6.39 1.91
N HIS A 371 1.40 5.65 3.02
CA HIS A 371 2.54 4.80 3.33
C HIS A 371 2.76 3.70 2.28
N VAL A 372 1.68 2.99 1.91
CA VAL A 372 1.74 1.96 0.86
C VAL A 372 2.12 2.60 -0.49
N LEU A 373 1.43 3.65 -0.92
CA LEU A 373 1.73 4.36 -2.17
C LEU A 373 3.17 4.88 -2.24
N TYR A 374 3.72 5.39 -1.13
CA TYR A 374 5.10 5.85 -1.07
C TYR A 374 6.11 4.71 -1.28
N ALA A 375 5.85 3.53 -0.72
CA ALA A 375 6.68 2.34 -0.97
C ALA A 375 6.62 1.93 -2.45
N LEU A 376 5.43 1.97 -3.06
CA LEU A 376 5.21 1.62 -4.47
C LEU A 376 5.72 2.69 -5.46
N ALA A 377 5.96 3.93 -5.03
CA ALA A 377 6.30 5.06 -5.92
C ALA A 377 7.61 4.94 -6.69
N SER A 378 8.48 3.99 -6.32
CA SER A 378 9.68 3.66 -7.09
C SER A 378 9.36 2.93 -8.42
N THR A 379 8.17 2.33 -8.53
CA THR A 379 7.75 1.54 -9.68
C THR A 379 7.18 2.40 -10.82
N PRO A 380 7.41 2.02 -12.09
CA PRO A 380 6.87 2.77 -13.23
C PRO A 380 5.35 2.75 -13.29
N GLU A 381 4.70 1.66 -12.89
CA GLU A 381 3.25 1.48 -13.00
C GLU A 381 2.47 2.44 -12.09
N LEU A 382 2.96 2.72 -10.87
CA LEU A 382 2.31 3.74 -10.03
C LEU A 382 2.50 5.14 -10.62
N ALA A 383 3.69 5.45 -11.16
CA ALA A 383 3.91 6.73 -11.85
C ALA A 383 3.02 6.86 -13.11
N TRP A 384 2.77 5.76 -13.82
CA TRP A 384 1.81 5.70 -14.90
C TRP A 384 0.38 5.96 -14.40
N ALA A 385 -0.08 5.24 -13.38
CA ALA A 385 -1.42 5.40 -12.81
C ALA A 385 -1.64 6.82 -12.29
N ALA A 386 -0.65 7.42 -11.63
CA ALA A 386 -0.69 8.79 -11.18
C ALA A 386 -0.85 9.78 -12.36
N ALA A 387 -0.10 9.58 -13.45
CA ALA A 387 -0.11 10.48 -14.60
C ALA A 387 -1.34 10.31 -15.50
N LYS A 388 -1.86 9.09 -15.67
CA LYS A 388 -2.90 8.75 -16.66
C LYS A 388 -4.28 8.50 -16.08
N HIS A 389 -4.39 8.13 -14.81
CA HIS A 389 -5.68 7.82 -14.18
C HIS A 389 -6.03 8.83 -13.08
N GLY A 390 -5.49 10.04 -13.16
CA GLY A 390 -5.84 11.14 -12.26
C GLY A 390 -5.28 11.04 -10.84
N GLY A 391 -4.34 10.11 -10.57
CA GLY A 391 -3.76 9.99 -9.21
C GLY A 391 -3.06 11.25 -8.70
N VAL A 392 -2.48 12.07 -9.59
CA VAL A 392 -1.94 13.38 -9.21
C VAL A 392 -3.00 14.30 -8.59
N VAL A 393 -4.26 14.23 -9.04
CA VAL A 393 -5.36 15.04 -8.50
C VAL A 393 -5.67 14.64 -7.07
N PHE A 394 -5.80 13.34 -6.78
CA PHE A 394 -6.05 12.83 -5.42
C PHE A 394 -4.91 13.17 -4.46
N ILE A 395 -3.65 13.07 -4.90
CA ILE A 395 -2.50 13.42 -4.04
C ILE A 395 -2.43 14.94 -3.81
N LEU A 396 -2.74 15.75 -4.83
CA LEU A 396 -2.80 17.20 -4.69
C LEU A 396 -3.94 17.68 -3.79
N GLU A 397 -5.07 16.97 -3.78
CA GLU A 397 -6.20 17.26 -2.88
C GLU A 397 -5.78 17.14 -1.41
N VAL A 398 -5.00 16.10 -1.07
CA VAL A 398 -4.42 15.94 0.27
C VAL A 398 -3.43 17.05 0.58
N LEU A 399 -2.63 17.49 -0.41
CA LEU A 399 -1.63 18.54 -0.22
C LEU A 399 -2.23 19.94 -0.03
N LEU A 400 -3.32 20.24 -0.75
CA LEU A 400 -4.03 21.52 -0.79
C LEU A 400 -5.52 21.32 -0.39
N PRO A 401 -5.82 21.10 0.90
CA PRO A 401 -7.19 20.91 1.35
C PRO A 401 -8.02 22.20 1.31
N ILE A 402 -9.33 22.08 1.05
CA ILE A 402 -10.28 23.23 1.07
C ILE A 402 -10.92 23.41 2.44
N GLN A 403 -11.41 22.33 3.08
CA GLN A 403 -12.32 22.39 4.23
C GLN A 403 -11.86 21.54 5.42
N GLU A 404 -11.10 20.47 5.18
CA GLU A 404 -10.68 19.54 6.22
C GLU A 404 -9.25 19.88 6.69
N GLU A 405 -9.05 20.06 7.99
CA GLU A 405 -7.71 20.21 8.56
C GLU A 405 -6.97 18.88 8.50
N ILE A 406 -6.24 18.68 7.40
CA ILE A 406 -5.37 17.51 7.24
C ILE A 406 -4.08 17.74 8.03
N PRO A 407 -3.66 16.78 8.89
CA PRO A 407 -2.42 16.88 9.66
C PRO A 407 -1.21 17.15 8.77
N LEU A 408 -0.26 17.96 9.28
CA LEU A 408 0.97 18.31 8.56
C LEU A 408 1.74 17.07 8.08
N GLN A 409 1.78 16.00 8.89
CA GLN A 409 2.45 14.75 8.53
C GLN A 409 1.88 14.12 7.25
N GLN A 410 0.55 14.08 7.11
CA GLN A 410 -0.10 13.50 5.92
C GLN A 410 0.15 14.38 4.69
N ARG A 411 0.10 15.71 4.84
CA ARG A 411 0.41 16.66 3.75
C ARG A 411 1.87 16.55 3.30
N ALA A 412 2.80 16.44 4.23
CA ALA A 412 4.22 16.23 3.94
C ALA A 412 4.47 14.87 3.28
N ALA A 413 3.78 13.81 3.70
CA ALA A 413 3.85 12.50 3.06
C ALA A 413 3.32 12.53 1.61
N ALA A 414 2.20 13.23 1.36
CA ALA A 414 1.66 13.44 0.01
C ALA A 414 2.62 14.23 -0.89
N ALA A 415 3.25 15.29 -0.36
CA ALA A 415 4.30 16.03 -1.08
C ALA A 415 5.51 15.15 -1.41
N SER A 416 5.96 14.34 -0.45
CA SER A 416 7.10 13.41 -0.63
C SER A 416 6.79 12.32 -1.65
N LEU A 417 5.54 11.84 -1.67
CA LEU A 417 5.03 10.91 -2.68
C LEU A 417 5.10 11.53 -4.08
N LEU A 418 4.60 12.77 -4.26
CA LEU A 418 4.72 13.47 -5.55
C LEU A 418 6.18 13.66 -5.97
N GLY A 419 7.06 14.07 -5.05
CA GLY A 419 8.48 14.23 -5.33
C GLY A 419 9.12 12.94 -5.85
N LYS A 420 8.83 11.81 -5.18
CA LYS A 420 9.31 10.48 -5.58
C LYS A 420 8.77 10.04 -6.94
N LEU A 421 7.48 10.29 -7.22
CA LEU A 421 6.86 9.99 -8.52
C LEU A 421 7.45 10.83 -9.66
N VAL A 422 7.70 12.12 -9.44
CA VAL A 422 8.36 13.01 -10.42
C VAL A 422 9.79 12.55 -10.69
N GLY A 423 10.49 12.04 -9.68
CA GLY A 423 11.85 11.48 -9.79
C GLY A 423 11.94 10.12 -10.52
N GLN A 424 10.80 9.48 -10.85
CA GLN A 424 10.77 8.18 -11.49
C GLN A 424 11.28 8.24 -12.95
N THR A 425 12.08 7.26 -13.37
CA THR A 425 12.85 7.32 -14.63
C THR A 425 12.03 7.19 -15.93
N MET A 426 10.92 6.45 -15.92
CA MET A 426 10.12 6.10 -17.10
C MET A 426 8.92 7.04 -17.31
N HIS A 427 8.19 7.32 -16.24
CA HIS A 427 6.93 8.05 -16.27
C HIS A 427 6.94 9.30 -15.36
N GLY A 428 8.00 9.52 -14.58
CA GLY A 428 8.16 10.74 -13.79
C GLY A 428 8.09 12.05 -14.59
N PRO A 429 8.67 12.16 -15.81
CA PRO A 429 8.48 13.34 -16.65
C PRO A 429 7.02 13.63 -17.00
N ARG A 430 6.18 12.60 -17.12
CA ARG A 430 4.73 12.77 -17.38
C ARG A 430 4.03 13.32 -16.15
N VAL A 431 4.35 12.80 -14.96
CA VAL A 431 3.85 13.32 -13.68
C VAL A 431 4.25 14.78 -13.53
N ALA A 432 5.50 15.13 -13.84
CA ALA A 432 6.00 16.51 -13.79
C ALA A 432 5.24 17.45 -14.74
N ILE A 433 4.95 17.01 -15.97
CA ILE A 433 4.15 17.77 -16.94
C ILE A 433 2.72 17.98 -16.44
N THR A 434 2.09 16.95 -15.89
CA THR A 434 0.75 17.06 -15.29
C THR A 434 0.75 18.03 -14.11
N LEU A 435 1.75 17.96 -13.23
CA LEU A 435 1.89 18.83 -12.07
C LEU A 435 2.14 20.30 -12.48
N ALA A 436 2.94 20.53 -13.53
CA ALA A 436 3.22 21.86 -14.06
C ALA A 436 1.99 22.54 -14.71
N ARG A 437 0.90 21.81 -14.96
CA ARG A 437 -0.39 22.41 -15.37
C ARG A 437 -1.14 23.04 -14.18
N PHE A 438 -0.86 22.61 -12.96
CA PHE A 438 -1.51 23.11 -11.74
C PHE A 438 -0.63 24.09 -10.96
N LEU A 439 0.68 23.78 -10.85
CA LEU A 439 1.62 24.53 -10.03
C LEU A 439 2.70 25.22 -10.89
N PRO A 440 3.15 26.43 -10.51
CA PRO A 440 4.31 27.06 -11.14
C PRO A 440 5.58 26.18 -11.08
N ASP A 441 6.43 26.27 -12.11
CA ASP A 441 7.71 25.53 -12.22
C ASP A 441 8.57 25.61 -10.95
N GLY A 442 8.56 26.76 -10.27
CA GLY A 442 9.25 26.97 -9.00
C GLY A 442 8.76 26.00 -7.91
N LEU A 443 7.45 25.85 -7.71
CA LEU A 443 6.89 24.91 -6.74
C LEU A 443 7.06 23.46 -7.17
N VAL A 444 6.93 23.16 -8.47
CA VAL A 444 7.21 21.81 -9.01
C VAL A 444 8.63 21.38 -8.71
N SER A 445 9.59 22.29 -8.83
CA SER A 445 10.99 21.99 -8.48
C SER A 445 11.21 21.78 -6.98
N ILE A 446 10.47 22.49 -6.12
CA ILE A 446 10.52 22.30 -4.67
C ILE A 446 9.92 20.95 -4.30
N ILE A 447 8.84 20.53 -4.96
CA ILE A 447 8.25 19.19 -4.79
C ILE A 447 9.22 18.08 -5.20
N ARG A 448 9.95 18.28 -6.30
CA ARG A 448 10.92 17.30 -6.79
C ARG A 448 12.13 17.14 -5.86
N ASP A 449 12.69 18.26 -5.40
CA ASP A 449 14.01 18.29 -4.77
C ASP A 449 13.96 18.45 -3.24
N GLY A 450 12.85 18.91 -2.68
CA GLY A 450 12.69 19.26 -1.27
C GLY A 450 11.99 18.18 -0.43
N PRO A 451 12.20 18.18 0.91
CA PRO A 451 11.42 17.36 1.82
C PRO A 451 9.97 17.84 1.88
N GLY A 452 9.05 16.93 2.19
CA GLY A 452 7.61 17.20 2.16
C GLY A 452 7.17 18.38 3.03
N GLU A 453 7.79 18.57 4.19
CA GLU A 453 7.47 19.68 5.11
C GLU A 453 7.84 21.04 4.51
N ALA A 454 8.95 21.12 3.76
CA ALA A 454 9.37 22.33 3.08
C ALA A 454 8.41 22.68 1.93
N VAL A 455 7.85 21.68 1.25
CA VAL A 455 6.82 21.86 0.23
C VAL A 455 5.56 22.47 0.84
N VAL A 456 5.06 21.90 1.94
CA VAL A 456 3.86 22.40 2.62
C VAL A 456 4.08 23.85 3.07
N THR A 457 5.23 24.13 3.67
CA THR A 457 5.60 25.50 4.09
C THR A 457 5.64 26.47 2.90
N ALA A 458 6.19 26.05 1.76
CA ALA A 458 6.26 26.88 0.56
C ALA A 458 4.87 27.15 -0.06
N LEU A 459 3.92 26.22 0.09
CA LEU A 459 2.54 26.37 -0.40
C LEU A 459 1.70 27.29 0.49
N GLU A 460 2.02 27.40 1.78
CA GLU A 460 1.32 28.26 2.73
C GLU A 460 1.87 29.70 2.74
N GLN A 461 3.14 29.87 2.38
CA GLN A 461 3.79 31.18 2.35
C GLN A 461 3.46 31.95 1.07
N THR A 462 3.18 33.24 1.23
CA THR A 462 3.16 34.18 0.11
C THR A 462 4.58 34.38 -0.42
N THR A 463 4.83 33.95 -1.66
CA THR A 463 6.12 34.13 -2.33
C THR A 463 5.92 34.99 -3.56
N GLU A 464 6.53 36.16 -3.58
CA GLU A 464 6.55 37.07 -4.73
C GLU A 464 7.99 37.35 -5.14
N THR A 465 8.54 36.45 -5.95
CA THR A 465 9.90 36.55 -6.50
C THR A 465 9.84 36.58 -8.03
N PRO A 466 10.90 37.05 -8.70
CA PRO A 466 10.96 37.01 -10.15
C PRO A 466 10.73 35.61 -10.75
N GLU A 467 11.06 34.52 -10.05
CA GLU A 467 10.90 33.14 -10.53
C GLU A 467 9.61 32.45 -10.07
N LEU A 468 9.02 32.92 -8.98
CA LEU A 468 7.86 32.29 -8.37
C LEU A 468 6.94 33.36 -7.78
N VAL A 469 5.70 33.37 -8.26
CA VAL A 469 4.58 34.09 -7.67
C VAL A 469 3.58 33.06 -7.21
N TRP A 470 3.33 33.06 -5.90
CA TRP A 470 2.38 32.16 -5.25
C TRP A 470 1.74 32.89 -4.08
N THR A 471 0.41 32.86 -4.03
CA THR A 471 -0.36 33.52 -2.97
C THR A 471 -1.35 32.54 -2.35
N PRO A 472 -1.76 32.74 -1.10
CA PRO A 472 -2.82 31.94 -0.47
C PRO A 472 -4.15 31.97 -1.25
N ALA A 473 -4.45 33.07 -1.97
CA ALA A 473 -5.63 33.15 -2.83
C ALA A 473 -5.55 32.21 -4.04
N MET A 474 -4.36 32.09 -4.66
CA MET A 474 -4.10 31.10 -5.71
C MET A 474 -4.18 29.68 -5.17
N ALA A 475 -3.63 29.43 -3.98
CA ALA A 475 -3.72 28.14 -3.31
C ALA A 475 -5.19 27.74 -3.07
N ALA A 476 -6.01 28.67 -2.58
CA ALA A 476 -7.45 28.47 -2.34
C ALA A 476 -8.26 28.27 -3.64
N SER A 477 -7.93 29.01 -4.70
CA SER A 477 -8.57 28.83 -6.01
C SER A 477 -8.21 27.48 -6.61
N LEU A 478 -6.95 27.06 -6.51
CA LEU A 478 -6.48 25.77 -7.01
C LEU A 478 -7.05 24.61 -6.19
N SER A 479 -7.10 24.72 -4.86
CA SER A 479 -7.71 23.69 -4.02
C SER A 479 -9.18 23.47 -4.37
N ALA A 480 -9.95 24.56 -4.55
CA ALA A 480 -11.35 24.52 -5.02
C ALA A 480 -11.52 23.75 -6.33
N GLN A 481 -10.64 24.01 -7.30
CA GLN A 481 -10.63 23.32 -8.58
C GLN A 481 -10.28 21.83 -8.43
N ILE A 482 -9.24 21.52 -7.65
CA ILE A 482 -8.78 20.14 -7.43
C ILE A 482 -9.85 19.29 -6.76
N ALA A 483 -10.52 19.78 -5.71
CA ALA A 483 -11.54 18.95 -5.04
C ALA A 483 -12.74 18.66 -5.95
N THR A 484 -13.15 19.64 -6.78
CA THR A 484 -14.20 19.41 -7.79
C THR A 484 -13.77 18.33 -8.77
N MET A 485 -12.53 18.42 -9.25
CA MET A 485 -11.96 17.44 -10.18
C MET A 485 -11.80 16.05 -9.54
N ALA A 486 -11.39 15.97 -8.26
CA ALA A 486 -11.24 14.73 -7.50
C ALA A 486 -12.59 14.03 -7.31
N SER A 487 -13.63 14.76 -6.90
CA SER A 487 -14.98 14.22 -6.76
C SER A 487 -15.57 13.73 -8.09
N ASP A 488 -15.34 14.46 -9.19
CA ASP A 488 -15.79 14.04 -10.52
C ASP A 488 -15.04 12.81 -11.02
N LEU A 489 -13.71 12.76 -10.83
CA LEU A 489 -12.87 11.59 -11.15
C LEU A 489 -13.29 10.36 -10.36
N TYR A 490 -13.45 10.50 -9.04
CA TYR A 490 -13.89 9.42 -8.16
C TYR A 490 -15.24 8.86 -8.63
N ARG A 491 -16.22 9.73 -8.90
CA ARG A 491 -17.55 9.32 -9.37
C ARG A 491 -17.52 8.58 -10.71
N GLU A 492 -16.62 8.92 -11.63
CA GLU A 492 -16.49 8.20 -12.90
C GLU A 492 -15.71 6.89 -12.78
N GLN A 493 -14.70 6.82 -11.91
CA GLN A 493 -13.92 5.60 -11.71
C GLN A 493 -14.66 4.52 -10.91
N VAL A 494 -15.50 4.91 -9.95
CA VAL A 494 -16.35 3.97 -9.19
C VAL A 494 -17.36 3.25 -10.11
N LYS A 495 -17.69 3.80 -11.28
CA LYS A 495 -18.51 3.12 -12.30
C LYS A 495 -17.76 2.01 -13.06
N GLY A 496 -16.56 1.64 -12.62
CA GLY A 496 -15.74 0.58 -13.22
C GLY A 496 -15.05 0.98 -14.53
N ARG A 497 -15.07 2.28 -14.90
CA ARG A 497 -14.34 2.77 -16.07
C ARG A 497 -12.95 3.23 -15.66
N VAL A 498 -11.92 2.56 -16.18
CA VAL A 498 -10.55 3.10 -16.14
C VAL A 498 -10.55 4.34 -17.04
N VAL A 499 -10.58 5.51 -16.41
CA VAL A 499 -10.59 6.79 -17.12
C VAL A 499 -9.16 7.09 -17.55
N ASP A 500 -8.92 7.16 -18.85
CA ASP A 500 -7.74 7.83 -19.42
C ASP A 500 -7.94 9.33 -19.21
N TRP A 501 -7.46 9.80 -18.07
CA TRP A 501 -7.62 11.16 -17.65
C TRP A 501 -6.52 12.03 -18.24
N ASP A 502 -6.94 13.15 -18.82
CA ASP A 502 -6.06 14.24 -19.24
C ASP A 502 -6.53 15.51 -18.54
N VAL A 503 -5.58 16.36 -18.15
CA VAL A 503 -5.91 17.60 -17.45
C VAL A 503 -6.72 18.48 -18.41
N PRO A 504 -7.94 18.93 -18.03
CA PRO A 504 -8.72 19.84 -18.86
C PRO A 504 -7.90 21.09 -19.21
N GLU A 505 -8.01 21.58 -20.45
CA GLU A 505 -7.27 22.77 -20.93
C GLU A 505 -7.51 24.05 -20.10
N GLN A 506 -8.51 24.04 -19.21
CA GLN A 506 -8.91 25.16 -18.35
C GLN A 506 -8.39 25.09 -16.90
N ALA A 507 -7.44 24.19 -16.56
CA ALA A 507 -6.97 23.98 -15.18
C ALA A 507 -6.18 25.13 -14.52
N SER A 508 -6.32 26.37 -14.98
CA SER A 508 -5.48 27.48 -14.55
C SER A 508 -6.26 28.55 -13.79
N GLY A 509 -6.04 28.61 -12.48
CA GLY A 509 -6.11 29.84 -11.68
C GLY A 509 -5.13 30.94 -12.14
N GLN A 510 -4.47 30.77 -13.29
CA GLN A 510 -3.60 31.77 -13.94
C GLN A 510 -4.38 32.80 -14.77
N GLN A 511 -5.73 32.79 -14.79
CA GLN A 511 -6.50 33.77 -15.57
C GLN A 511 -6.24 35.22 -15.13
N GLU A 512 -6.00 35.48 -13.83
CA GLU A 512 -5.62 36.83 -13.35
C GLU A 512 -4.15 37.18 -13.67
N MET A 513 -3.27 36.18 -13.79
CA MET A 513 -1.84 36.37 -14.07
C MET A 513 -1.46 36.44 -15.55
N ARG A 514 -2.37 36.07 -16.47
CA ARG A 514 -2.13 36.16 -17.93
C ARG A 514 -1.74 37.57 -18.42
N ASN A 515 -2.04 38.59 -17.61
CA ASN A 515 -1.73 39.99 -17.89
C ASN A 515 -0.32 40.40 -17.42
N GLU A 516 0.42 39.54 -16.71
CA GLU A 516 1.82 39.77 -16.37
C GLU A 516 2.76 39.15 -17.42
N PRO A 517 3.69 39.93 -17.99
CA PRO A 517 4.63 39.40 -18.95
C PRO A 517 5.64 38.46 -18.27
N GLN A 518 5.51 37.17 -18.56
CA GLN A 518 6.44 36.13 -18.15
C GLN A 518 7.29 35.68 -19.33
N VAL A 519 8.60 35.59 -19.12
CA VAL A 519 9.57 35.17 -20.14
C VAL A 519 10.44 34.08 -19.55
N GLY A 520 10.49 32.90 -20.18
CA GLY A 520 11.36 31.80 -19.73
C GLY A 520 11.10 31.34 -18.29
N GLY A 521 9.88 31.56 -17.77
CA GLY A 521 9.49 31.28 -16.38
C GLY A 521 9.63 32.45 -15.41
N ILE A 522 10.13 33.62 -15.85
CA ILE A 522 10.41 34.77 -14.98
C ILE A 522 9.45 35.93 -15.24
N TYR A 523 8.90 36.49 -14.16
CA TYR A 523 8.03 37.66 -14.17
C TYR A 523 8.85 38.93 -14.36
N VAL A 524 8.74 39.52 -15.55
CA VAL A 524 9.60 40.63 -16.01
C VAL A 524 9.46 41.87 -15.11
N ARG A 525 8.24 42.16 -14.64
CA ARG A 525 7.97 43.30 -13.76
C ARG A 525 8.60 43.13 -12.37
N LEU A 526 8.59 41.92 -11.82
CA LEU A 526 9.21 41.62 -10.52
C LEU A 526 10.74 41.61 -10.62
N PHE A 527 11.30 41.06 -11.70
CA PHE A 527 12.74 41.13 -11.97
C PHE A 527 13.24 42.59 -12.03
N LEU A 528 12.47 43.49 -12.64
CA LEU A 528 12.84 44.90 -12.70
C LEU A 528 12.80 45.62 -11.35
N LYS A 529 12.01 45.13 -10.38
CA LYS A 529 12.01 45.65 -8.99
C LYS A 529 13.27 45.23 -8.23
N ASP A 530 13.75 44.00 -8.42
CA ASP A 530 15.02 43.53 -7.87
C ASP A 530 15.89 42.81 -8.92
N PRO A 531 16.67 43.55 -9.74
CA PRO A 531 17.49 42.96 -10.79
C PRO A 531 18.65 42.10 -10.28
N LYS A 532 19.03 42.24 -9.00
CA LYS A 532 20.13 41.49 -8.39
C LYS A 532 19.71 40.12 -7.89
N PHE A 533 18.43 39.77 -8.03
CA PHE A 533 17.91 38.47 -7.65
C PHE A 533 18.70 37.34 -8.36
N PRO A 534 19.17 36.33 -7.61
CA PRO A 534 19.90 35.20 -8.18
C PRO A 534 18.94 34.31 -8.99
N LEU A 535 19.07 34.35 -10.32
CA LEU A 535 18.26 33.51 -11.21
C LEU A 535 18.88 32.12 -11.36
N ARG A 536 18.06 31.07 -11.30
CA ARG A 536 18.47 29.67 -11.53
C ARG A 536 18.95 29.44 -12.96
N ASN A 537 18.21 29.94 -13.96
CA ASN A 537 18.51 29.74 -15.38
C ASN A 537 18.55 31.06 -16.15
N PRO A 538 19.56 31.91 -15.92
CA PRO A 538 19.62 33.24 -16.55
C PRO A 538 19.84 33.17 -18.07
N LYS A 539 20.38 32.06 -18.59
CA LYS A 539 20.49 31.81 -20.04
C LYS A 539 19.13 31.61 -20.72
N ARG A 540 18.24 30.80 -20.12
CA ARG A 540 16.87 30.58 -20.63
C ARG A 540 16.07 31.88 -20.62
N PHE A 541 16.24 32.69 -19.58
CA PHE A 541 15.63 34.01 -19.49
C PHE A 541 16.11 34.94 -20.61
N LEU A 542 17.42 34.99 -20.84
CA LEU A 542 18.03 35.80 -21.90
C LEU A 542 17.54 35.40 -23.29
N GLU A 543 17.54 34.11 -23.60
CA GLU A 543 17.05 33.56 -24.88
C GLU A 543 15.58 33.91 -25.09
N GLY A 544 14.74 33.67 -24.08
CA GLY A 544 13.32 34.02 -24.13
C GLY A 544 13.09 35.53 -24.27
N LEU A 545 13.88 36.37 -23.60
CA LEU A 545 13.75 37.83 -23.68
C LEU A 545 14.06 38.31 -25.08
N LEU A 546 15.11 37.77 -25.71
CA LEU A 546 15.49 38.11 -27.07
C LEU A 546 14.43 37.65 -28.07
N ASP A 547 13.94 36.42 -27.93
CA ASP A 547 12.96 35.85 -28.85
C ASP A 547 11.61 36.59 -28.77
N GLN A 548 11.12 36.83 -27.55
CA GLN A 548 9.87 37.55 -27.33
C GLN A 548 10.00 39.04 -27.68
N TYR A 549 11.17 39.66 -27.44
CA TYR A 549 11.44 41.03 -27.87
C TYR A 549 11.42 41.16 -29.40
N LEU A 550 12.11 40.27 -30.12
CA LEU A 550 12.14 40.27 -31.59
C LEU A 550 10.75 40.00 -32.17
N THR A 551 10.01 39.06 -31.60
CA THR A 551 8.62 38.74 -32.00
C THR A 551 7.70 39.93 -31.76
N SER A 552 7.82 40.62 -30.61
CA SER A 552 7.02 41.80 -30.29
C SER A 552 7.29 42.99 -31.22
N ILE A 553 8.55 43.17 -31.64
CA ILE A 553 8.92 44.22 -32.61
C ILE A 553 8.43 43.85 -34.00
N ALA A 554 8.58 42.60 -34.43
CA ALA A 554 8.10 42.14 -35.74
C ALA A 554 6.58 42.28 -35.86
N ALA A 555 5.82 41.95 -34.80
CA ALA A 555 4.37 42.15 -34.75
C ALA A 555 3.98 43.63 -34.87
N SER A 556 4.73 44.53 -34.24
CA SER A 556 4.49 45.98 -34.32
C SER A 556 4.80 46.62 -35.70
N GLN A 557 5.41 45.86 -36.63
CA GLN A 557 5.72 46.33 -37.98
C GLN A 557 4.62 46.03 -39.00
N TYR A 558 3.74 45.05 -38.73
CA TYR A 558 2.72 44.59 -39.68
C TYR A 558 1.31 45.14 -39.42
N ASP A 559 0.99 45.58 -38.19
CA ASP A 559 -0.34 46.09 -37.86
C ASP A 559 -0.31 47.57 -37.47
N GLY A 560 -0.98 48.41 -38.25
CA GLY A 560 -1.12 49.85 -38.03
C GLY A 560 -2.11 50.24 -36.92
N GLN A 561 -2.46 49.31 -36.04
CA GLN A 561 -3.29 49.57 -34.85
C GLN A 561 -2.42 49.66 -33.60
N ALA A 562 -2.91 50.35 -32.57
CA ALA A 562 -2.20 50.66 -31.33
C ALA A 562 -1.76 49.38 -30.58
N VAL A 563 -0.62 48.83 -30.98
CA VAL A 563 0.04 47.73 -30.28
C VAL A 563 0.56 48.24 -28.95
N ASP A 564 0.34 47.45 -27.91
CA ASP A 564 0.75 47.68 -26.52
C ASP A 564 2.23 48.10 -26.43
N THR A 565 2.47 49.42 -26.42
CA THR A 565 3.81 50.03 -26.44
C THR A 565 4.64 49.68 -25.21
N GLU A 566 3.98 49.19 -24.15
CA GLU A 566 4.58 48.90 -22.86
C GLU A 566 5.38 47.60 -22.86
N LEU A 567 4.91 46.56 -23.56
CA LEU A 567 5.54 45.23 -23.53
C LEU A 567 6.95 45.22 -24.15
N PRO A 568 7.21 45.75 -25.37
CA PRO A 568 8.57 45.81 -25.92
C PRO A 568 9.51 46.69 -25.07
N LEU A 569 8.99 47.74 -24.43
CA LEU A 569 9.76 48.61 -23.55
C LEU A 569 10.19 47.85 -22.29
N LEU A 570 9.27 47.13 -21.67
CA LEU A 570 9.52 46.33 -20.47
C LEU A 570 10.53 45.21 -20.75
N LEU A 571 10.39 44.49 -21.87
CA LEU A 571 11.33 43.46 -22.31
C LEU A 571 12.74 44.03 -22.54
N SER A 572 12.83 45.22 -23.17
CA SER A 572 14.12 45.89 -23.39
C SER A 572 14.78 46.35 -22.08
N ALA A 573 14.00 46.84 -21.11
CA ALA A 573 14.49 47.23 -19.81
C ALA A 573 14.99 46.03 -19.01
N ALA A 574 14.31 44.88 -19.08
CA ALA A 574 14.70 43.66 -18.41
C ALA A 574 15.96 43.04 -19.02
N LEU A 575 16.06 43.00 -20.35
CA LEU A 575 17.26 42.54 -21.07
C LEU A 575 18.50 43.34 -20.66
N VAL A 576 18.36 44.66 -20.58
CA VAL A 576 19.42 45.58 -20.15
C VAL A 576 19.82 45.38 -18.71
N SER A 577 18.83 45.22 -17.83
CA SER A 577 19.07 45.02 -16.41
C SER A 577 19.74 43.66 -16.16
N LEU A 578 19.36 42.63 -16.91
CA LEU A 578 19.96 41.30 -16.88
C LEU A 578 21.44 41.32 -17.30
N LEU A 579 21.75 41.92 -18.45
CA LEU A 579 23.13 42.00 -18.95
C LEU A 579 24.03 42.91 -18.08
N ARG A 580 23.44 43.86 -17.34
CA ARG A 580 24.18 44.66 -16.36
C ARG A 580 24.59 43.84 -15.13
N VAL A 581 23.70 42.96 -14.65
CA VAL A 581 23.95 42.13 -13.46
C VAL A 581 24.78 40.89 -13.80
N TYR A 582 24.56 40.29 -14.98
CA TYR A 582 25.27 39.11 -15.47
C TYR A 582 25.99 39.42 -16.80
N PRO A 583 27.11 40.17 -16.78
CA PRO A 583 27.80 40.60 -17.99
C PRO A 583 28.35 39.44 -18.85
N ALA A 584 28.64 38.29 -18.23
CA ALA A 584 29.09 37.08 -18.92
C ALA A 584 28.04 36.48 -19.89
N LEU A 585 26.75 36.82 -19.73
CA LEU A 585 25.70 36.37 -20.64
C LEU A 585 25.75 37.09 -21.99
N ALA A 586 26.42 38.23 -22.09
CA ALA A 586 26.57 38.96 -23.35
C ALA A 586 27.32 38.14 -24.41
N ASP A 587 28.30 37.33 -24.00
CA ASP A 587 29.03 36.42 -24.90
C ASP A 587 28.09 35.36 -25.51
N HIS A 588 27.13 34.88 -24.70
CA HIS A 588 26.10 33.93 -25.12
C HIS A 588 25.16 34.53 -26.17
N VAL A 589 24.78 35.81 -26.03
CA VAL A 589 23.98 36.53 -27.04
C VAL A 589 24.71 36.63 -28.38
N GLY A 590 26.02 36.89 -28.34
CA GLY A 590 26.85 36.93 -29.54
C GLY A 590 26.92 35.56 -30.22
N TYR A 591 27.17 34.50 -29.46
CA TYR A 591 27.22 33.12 -29.97
C TYR A 591 25.91 32.68 -30.66
N LEU A 592 24.77 33.05 -30.09
CA LEU A 592 23.45 32.68 -30.62
C LEU A 592 23.04 33.47 -31.88
N GLY A 593 23.83 34.47 -32.32
CA GLY A 593 23.57 35.21 -33.55
C GLY A 593 22.33 36.12 -33.49
N TYR A 594 21.88 36.52 -32.30
CA TYR A 594 20.75 37.46 -32.13
C TYR A 594 21.14 38.92 -32.42
N VAL A 595 22.43 39.26 -32.39
CA VAL A 595 22.93 40.64 -32.52
C VAL A 595 22.66 41.28 -33.90
N PRO A 596 22.84 40.58 -35.04
CA PRO A 596 22.46 41.13 -36.35
C PRO A 596 20.94 41.34 -36.48
N LYS A 597 20.12 40.46 -35.87
CA LYS A 597 18.65 40.51 -35.93
C LYS A 597 18.08 41.72 -35.18
N THR A 598 18.65 42.07 -34.03
CA THR A 598 18.22 43.25 -33.25
C THR A 598 18.64 44.57 -33.90
N CYS A 599 19.79 44.63 -34.59
CA CYS A 599 20.25 45.83 -35.31
C CYS A 599 19.48 46.12 -36.62
N VAL A 600 18.94 45.11 -37.28
CA VAL A 600 18.12 45.31 -38.51
C VAL A 600 16.73 45.88 -38.16
N CYS A 601 16.16 45.51 -37.02
CA CYS A 601 14.84 45.96 -36.58
C CYS A 601 14.77 47.42 -36.08
N SER A 602 15.89 48.14 -35.95
CA SER A 602 15.97 49.46 -35.31
C SER A 602 15.98 50.67 -36.28
N SER A 603 15.46 50.53 -37.49
CA SER A 603 15.29 51.66 -38.43
C SER A 603 14.12 52.61 -37.99
N PRO A 604 14.08 53.87 -38.45
CA PRO A 604 14.08 55.04 -37.57
C PRO A 604 12.69 55.43 -37.01
N TRP A 605 12.36 54.99 -35.77
CA TRP A 605 11.20 55.51 -35.05
C TRP A 605 11.43 55.71 -33.53
N SER A 606 11.07 56.93 -33.10
CA SER A 606 10.87 57.51 -31.75
C SER A 606 12.05 57.63 -30.75
N LYS A 607 12.32 58.90 -30.39
CA LYS A 607 13.32 59.44 -29.44
C LYS A 607 13.26 58.87 -28.01
N GLN A 608 12.25 58.09 -27.65
CA GLN A 608 12.02 57.62 -26.28
C GLN A 608 12.51 56.19 -26.01
N ARG A 609 12.79 55.40 -27.07
CA ARG A 609 13.17 53.97 -26.96
C ARG A 609 14.68 53.71 -26.80
N ASN A 610 15.53 54.75 -26.86
CA ASN A 610 17.00 54.59 -26.91
C ASN A 610 17.70 54.39 -25.55
N ASN A 611 17.00 54.46 -24.42
CA ASN A 611 17.64 54.28 -23.11
C ASN A 611 18.02 52.83 -22.80
N GLY A 612 17.35 51.84 -23.40
CA GLY A 612 17.71 50.43 -23.26
C GLY A 612 19.05 50.11 -23.94
N PHE A 613 19.20 50.50 -25.21
CA PHE A 613 20.43 50.28 -25.98
C PHE A 613 21.69 50.93 -25.36
N ARG A 614 21.53 51.97 -24.54
CA ARG A 614 22.62 52.64 -23.81
C ARG A 614 23.43 51.72 -22.90
N ASN A 615 22.87 50.58 -22.48
CA ASN A 615 23.53 49.60 -21.61
C ASN A 615 23.83 48.26 -22.30
N LEU A 616 23.22 47.97 -23.45
CA LEU A 616 23.57 46.78 -24.25
C LEU A 616 24.98 46.92 -24.86
N CYS A 617 25.42 48.16 -25.10
CA CYS A 617 26.80 48.47 -25.49
C CYS A 617 27.76 48.45 -24.29
N SER A 618 27.63 47.46 -23.39
CA SER A 618 28.76 47.10 -22.54
C SER A 618 29.80 46.41 -23.41
N THR A 619 31.07 46.64 -23.07
CA THR A 619 32.29 46.06 -23.66
C THR A 619 32.18 44.64 -24.19
N THR A 620 31.39 43.82 -23.53
CA THR A 620 31.25 42.38 -23.78
C THR A 620 30.42 42.09 -25.04
N CYS A 621 29.37 42.87 -25.35
CA CYS A 621 28.64 42.73 -26.63
C CYS A 621 29.51 43.14 -27.82
N ALA A 622 30.39 44.13 -27.64
CA ALA A 622 31.35 44.55 -28.64
C ALA A 622 32.42 43.47 -28.93
N GLU A 623 32.90 42.79 -27.89
CA GLU A 623 33.81 41.64 -28.00
C GLU A 623 33.12 40.42 -28.62
N ALA A 624 31.85 40.17 -28.29
CA ALA A 624 31.07 39.07 -28.88
C ALA A 624 30.68 39.32 -30.35
N MET A 625 30.40 40.58 -30.73
CA MET A 625 30.26 41.01 -32.14
C MET A 625 31.57 40.86 -32.92
N ALA A 626 32.72 41.01 -32.26
CA ALA A 626 34.03 40.83 -32.85
C ALA A 626 34.41 39.34 -33.00
N ALA A 627 34.00 38.50 -32.03
CA ALA A 627 34.29 37.07 -31.97
C ALA A 627 33.47 36.21 -32.94
N THR A 628 32.30 36.68 -33.42
CA THR A 628 31.45 35.96 -34.39
C THR A 628 31.94 36.02 -35.85
N SER A 629 33.22 36.38 -36.08
CA SER A 629 33.81 36.55 -37.42
C SER A 629 34.05 35.26 -38.22
N VAL A 630 33.39 34.15 -37.87
CA VAL A 630 33.24 33.01 -38.76
C VAL A 630 31.78 32.92 -39.21
N GLY A 631 31.37 33.85 -40.09
CA GLY A 631 30.21 33.65 -40.95
C GLY A 631 29.14 34.75 -41.04
N THR A 632 29.11 35.78 -40.18
CA THR A 632 28.13 36.89 -40.31
C THR A 632 28.74 38.15 -40.95
N PRO A 633 28.05 38.77 -41.93
CA PRO A 633 28.60 39.94 -42.63
C PRO A 633 28.34 41.24 -41.84
N GLN A 634 29.37 42.09 -41.77
CA GLN A 634 29.30 43.54 -41.59
C GLN A 634 28.92 44.10 -40.19
N VAL A 635 29.84 43.99 -39.23
CA VAL A 635 29.76 44.70 -37.93
C VAL A 635 30.15 46.18 -38.07
N VAL A 636 31.15 46.49 -38.91
CA VAL A 636 31.66 47.86 -39.09
C VAL A 636 30.62 48.82 -39.71
N PRO A 637 29.88 48.46 -40.78
CA PRO A 637 28.83 49.34 -41.33
C PRO A 637 27.67 49.63 -40.35
N LEU A 638 27.36 48.70 -39.45
CA LEU A 638 26.35 48.88 -38.40
C LEU A 638 26.83 49.86 -37.32
N LEU A 639 28.08 49.73 -36.87
CA LEU A 639 28.71 50.69 -35.95
C LEU A 639 28.80 52.08 -36.57
N MET A 640 29.14 52.18 -37.87
CA MET A 640 29.17 53.44 -38.61
C MET A 640 27.79 54.10 -38.73
N LYS A 641 26.71 53.31 -38.93
CA LYS A 641 25.33 53.82 -38.86
C LYS A 641 24.96 54.29 -37.44
N ALA A 642 25.41 53.58 -36.41
CA ALA A 642 25.15 53.93 -35.01
C ALA A 642 25.89 55.21 -34.56
N ILE A 643 27.02 55.56 -35.19
CA ILE A 643 27.71 56.85 -34.98
C ILE A 643 26.82 58.03 -35.39
N GLY A 644 25.93 57.85 -36.37
CA GLY A 644 24.96 58.85 -36.80
C GLY A 644 23.77 59.04 -35.85
N TRP A 645 23.63 58.23 -34.80
CA TRP A 645 22.51 58.31 -33.85
C TRP A 645 22.85 59.25 -32.69
N GLN A 646 22.01 60.27 -32.44
CA GLN A 646 22.15 61.11 -31.24
C GLN A 646 22.02 60.24 -29.97
N GLY A 647 23.14 60.11 -29.23
CA GLY A 647 23.27 59.28 -28.02
C GLY A 647 23.94 57.91 -28.24
N GLY A 648 23.95 57.39 -29.48
CA GLY A 648 24.65 56.15 -29.84
C GLY A 648 26.11 56.36 -30.26
N SER A 649 26.46 57.58 -30.66
CA SER A 649 27.81 57.95 -31.13
C SER A 649 28.91 57.67 -30.11
N ILE A 650 28.69 58.02 -28.84
CA ILE A 650 29.68 57.82 -27.77
C ILE A 650 29.95 56.33 -27.53
N LEU A 651 28.90 55.49 -27.56
CA LEU A 651 29.01 54.05 -27.35
C LEU A 651 29.62 53.35 -28.56
N ALA A 652 29.24 53.73 -29.78
CA ALA A 652 29.83 53.21 -31.00
C ALA A 652 31.33 53.54 -31.08
N LEU A 653 31.72 54.77 -30.69
CA LEU A 653 33.12 55.19 -30.65
C LEU A 653 33.91 54.53 -29.52
N GLU A 654 33.35 54.39 -28.32
CA GLU A 654 34.01 53.70 -27.21
C GLU A 654 34.14 52.19 -27.48
N THR A 655 33.16 51.60 -28.17
CA THR A 655 33.18 50.22 -28.67
C THR A 655 34.29 50.04 -29.70
N LEU A 656 34.36 50.89 -30.73
CA LEU A 656 35.45 50.88 -31.73
C LEU A 656 36.81 51.05 -31.06
N LYS A 657 36.93 51.98 -30.11
CA LYS A 657 38.17 52.25 -29.38
C LYS A 657 38.69 51.01 -28.64
N ARG A 658 37.80 50.24 -27.98
CA ARG A 658 38.19 49.04 -27.21
C ARG A 658 38.44 47.82 -28.09
N VAL A 659 37.69 47.68 -29.18
CA VAL A 659 37.84 46.55 -30.13
C VAL A 659 39.14 46.68 -30.97
N VAL A 660 39.62 47.90 -31.21
CA VAL A 660 40.86 48.17 -31.97
C VAL A 660 42.12 48.13 -31.08
N VAL A 661 42.00 47.92 -29.76
CA VAL A 661 43.15 47.80 -28.85
C VAL A 661 44.02 46.59 -29.22
N ALA A 662 45.34 46.75 -29.14
CA ALA A 662 46.33 45.77 -29.59
C ALA A 662 46.24 44.38 -28.94
N GLY A 663 45.58 44.25 -27.78
CA GLY A 663 45.36 42.97 -27.09
C GLY A 663 44.11 42.19 -27.52
N ASN A 664 43.26 42.73 -28.40
CA ASN A 664 42.02 42.09 -28.80
C ASN A 664 42.25 41.13 -29.99
N ARG A 665 41.93 39.84 -29.82
CA ARG A 665 42.09 38.79 -30.86
C ARG A 665 41.25 39.02 -32.11
N ALA A 666 40.17 39.79 -32.01
CA ALA A 666 39.27 40.07 -33.13
C ALA A 666 39.60 41.39 -33.87
N ARG A 667 40.67 42.10 -33.44
CA ARG A 667 41.12 43.36 -34.05
C ARG A 667 41.34 43.23 -35.55
N ASP A 668 42.07 42.21 -35.98
CA ASP A 668 42.49 42.06 -37.38
C ASP A 668 41.30 41.76 -38.30
N ALA A 669 40.31 40.99 -37.81
CA ALA A 669 39.07 40.71 -38.54
C ALA A 669 38.20 41.96 -38.74
N LEU A 670 38.14 42.85 -37.74
CA LEU A 670 37.41 44.13 -37.85
C LEU A 670 38.13 45.16 -38.70
N VAL A 671 39.45 45.27 -38.61
CA VAL A 671 40.25 46.13 -39.49
C VAL A 671 40.06 45.71 -40.95
N ALA A 672 40.04 44.40 -41.23
CA ALA A 672 39.74 43.88 -42.57
C ALA A 672 38.32 44.20 -43.05
N GLN A 673 37.32 44.28 -42.16
CA GLN A 673 35.97 44.73 -42.50
C GLN A 673 35.87 46.24 -42.78
N GLY A 674 36.64 47.08 -42.06
CA GLY A 674 36.63 48.53 -42.26
C GLY A 674 37.44 49.04 -43.45
N LEU A 675 38.29 48.19 -44.03
CA LEU A 675 39.04 48.47 -45.26
C LEU A 675 38.27 48.10 -46.54
N LYS A 676 37.14 47.40 -46.41
CA LYS A 676 36.16 47.17 -47.49
C LYS A 676 35.07 48.23 -47.42
#